data_AF-A0A5P8YHT8-F1
#
_entry.id   AF-A0A5P8YHT8-F1
#
_cell.length_a   1.000
_cell.length_b   1.000
_cell.length_c   1.000
_cell.angle_alpha   90.00
_cell.angle_beta   90.00
_cell.angle_gamma   90.00
#
_symmetry.space_group_name_H-M   'P 1'
#
loop_
_entity.id
_entity.type
_entity.pdbx_description
1 polymer ?
#
loop_
_entity_poly.entity_id
_entity_poly.type
_entity_poly.pdbx_seq_one_letter_code
_entity_poly.pdbx_strand_id
1 'polypeptide(L)'
;MRYNRNHMLTLMFSLLIFDAYANEPKVCFYMDDDYNGESLCAAQGNSVASIPDKWNDRISSISIPHGLVVTVYEDVDFLGASRSFEADVDLVSDKDLIYLNDNISAFKIKKAVCFYGESNFTGDSLCLSSGEQFDLYRGNYPERKQSHLVNPLNDEVYSIKIPPGMQTTVYEDDDYNGKYFVLTEDYTPDDLLIIRMNNKISSMRVSQDEDFICDRFCSIKKSIKFKIQKSFGSYWIDPRIKYRDILLDFQLSDTDDYSIKFFDEGLIKVKNYKLFFFDGNEKHGEGFLFNLSDKSSNLSFLLRFNGGFFQIQFVESLNNEIVYSSPLIGTLFDDANSDVIFDINNVDANSPIVIDKMVLTVGKEHNRAERSTLGLATCWAIPILSIYNYIVQGHCNQADKFVHNAADFFGSPADKILQIFGSSLPLPPKNSNETLDDESALINFMSDVKGTLTYITTNMGEHALTVPATALACKASMREKILPHLRNRRDLAPGCIDWTLSILTDFTLLFGASIEYWNSKNFGRVIENIVREGEIGSAVADVDTASRLIESVQAHVAEATEVADIIHLKTAFDFSQLSYVSYVRHTEEEVVSPQSAQALPLGRYELALVDYHFIETVPRIRQDGRWVERPDLHFDIEVISGVPEETDASRQVLLPIIEAWQHSYSQQELLFHASDILPESSLARYEIEPLLEASRLTSEVAISWLRTSRDDFVYVVVRLEGEVISLTMAVDININDVGVAGSLTNPDYVITPNAEGAVRGAGTAAIRALADHFKRKGKISLVSSVISQPSAIVKKKVGFRFIEEL
;
A
#
# COMPACT_ATOMS: atom_id res chain seq x y z
N MET A 1 -19.95 68.07 -15.63
CA MET A 1 -21.15 68.01 -16.48
C MET A 1 -21.29 66.59 -17.02
N ARG A 2 -22.50 66.00 -16.83
CA ARG A 2 -23.18 64.85 -17.47
C ARG A 2 -22.33 63.72 -18.11
N TYR A 3 -22.38 62.50 -17.57
CA TYR A 3 -23.30 61.38 -17.91
C TYR A 3 -23.18 60.88 -19.37
N ASN A 4 -22.72 59.65 -19.60
CA ASN A 4 -23.65 58.52 -19.81
C ASN A 4 -22.97 57.14 -19.85
N ARG A 5 -23.71 56.16 -19.32
CA ARG A 5 -23.46 54.72 -19.23
C ARG A 5 -23.95 54.07 -20.54
N ASN A 6 -23.28 53.03 -21.05
CA ASN A 6 -23.95 52.04 -21.90
C ASN A 6 -23.22 50.69 -21.85
N HIS A 7 -23.99 49.66 -21.51
CA HIS A 7 -23.67 48.25 -21.62
C HIS A 7 -23.57 47.86 -23.10
N MET A 8 -22.51 47.16 -23.47
CA MET A 8 -22.39 46.48 -24.77
C MET A 8 -22.43 44.98 -24.51
N LEU A 9 -23.54 44.36 -24.95
CA LEU A 9 -23.74 42.92 -25.07
C LEU A 9 -22.68 42.37 -26.04
N THR A 10 -21.85 41.43 -25.58
CA THR A 10 -20.96 40.63 -26.43
C THR A 10 -21.78 39.59 -27.18
N LEU A 11 -22.19 39.91 -28.42
CA LEU A 11 -22.63 38.92 -29.39
C LEU A 11 -21.37 38.27 -30.01
N MET A 12 -21.12 37.00 -29.67
CA MET A 12 -20.09 36.19 -30.33
C MET A 12 -20.66 35.65 -31.64
N PHE A 13 -20.23 36.26 -32.75
CA PHE A 13 -20.46 35.80 -34.11
C PHE A 13 -19.27 34.93 -34.53
N SER A 14 -19.48 33.64 -34.80
CA SER A 14 -18.55 32.82 -35.58
C SER A 14 -19.32 31.77 -36.39
N LEU A 15 -19.78 32.19 -37.57
CA LEU A 15 -20.16 31.31 -38.67
C LEU A 15 -18.94 31.20 -39.59
N LEU A 16 -18.32 30.02 -39.63
CA LEU A 16 -17.34 29.66 -40.66
C LEU A 16 -18.07 29.05 -41.86
N ILE A 17 -17.64 29.48 -43.04
CA ILE A 17 -18.08 29.04 -44.37
C ILE A 17 -17.07 28.00 -44.88
N PHE A 18 -17.60 26.89 -45.41
CA PHE A 18 -16.99 25.81 -46.21
C PHE A 18 -15.51 25.46 -46.02
N ASP A 19 -15.27 24.24 -45.51
CA ASP A 19 -14.13 23.40 -45.91
C ASP A 19 -14.62 22.00 -46.25
N ALA A 20 -14.40 21.59 -47.50
CA ALA A 20 -14.54 20.22 -47.97
C ALA A 20 -13.30 19.43 -47.53
N TYR A 21 -13.25 19.12 -46.24
CA TYR A 21 -12.44 18.06 -45.64
C TYR A 21 -13.40 17.28 -44.75
N ALA A 22 -13.37 15.94 -44.81
CA ALA A 22 -14.32 15.06 -44.13
C ALA A 22 -14.40 15.42 -42.64
N ASN A 23 -15.43 16.17 -42.29
CA ASN A 23 -15.75 16.61 -40.94
C ASN A 23 -16.26 15.42 -40.14
N GLU A 24 -16.08 15.45 -38.82
CA GLU A 24 -16.75 14.55 -37.87
C GLU A 24 -18.20 14.26 -38.31
N PRO A 25 -18.65 12.98 -38.31
CA PRO A 25 -20.01 12.62 -38.69
C PRO A 25 -21.04 13.41 -37.88
N LYS A 26 -21.94 14.09 -38.61
CA LYS A 26 -22.94 15.00 -38.05
C LYS A 26 -24.33 14.61 -38.53
N VAL A 27 -25.30 14.73 -37.64
CA VAL A 27 -26.71 14.75 -38.02
C VAL A 27 -27.01 16.13 -38.60
N CYS A 28 -27.54 16.17 -39.82
CA CYS A 28 -27.87 17.40 -40.52
C CYS A 28 -29.38 17.52 -40.70
N PHE A 29 -29.94 18.62 -40.20
CA PHE A 29 -31.33 18.99 -40.30
C PHE A 29 -31.51 19.97 -41.46
N TYR A 30 -32.31 19.60 -42.43
CA TYR A 30 -32.50 20.31 -43.68
C TYR A 30 -33.87 20.97 -43.71
N MET A 31 -33.91 22.17 -44.31
CA MET A 31 -35.15 22.92 -44.36
C MET A 31 -36.14 22.41 -45.42
N ASP A 32 -35.63 21.74 -46.44
CA ASP A 32 -36.42 21.15 -47.52
C ASP A 32 -36.40 19.61 -47.43
N ASP A 33 -37.28 18.95 -48.20
CA ASP A 33 -37.34 17.50 -48.37
C ASP A 33 -36.13 16.97 -49.17
N ASP A 34 -35.97 15.64 -49.19
CA ASP A 34 -34.88 14.96 -49.90
C ASP A 34 -33.46 15.48 -49.52
N TYR A 35 -33.28 15.94 -48.28
CA TYR A 35 -32.01 16.44 -47.72
C TYR A 35 -31.45 17.68 -48.46
N ASN A 36 -32.35 18.55 -48.94
CA ASN A 36 -32.00 19.75 -49.69
C ASN A 36 -32.13 21.05 -48.86
N GLY A 37 -31.69 22.16 -49.46
CA GLY A 37 -31.83 23.49 -48.85
C GLY A 37 -30.72 23.82 -47.84
N GLU A 38 -30.96 24.85 -47.04
CA GLU A 38 -30.04 25.22 -45.97
C GLU A 38 -30.14 24.25 -44.80
N SER A 39 -29.00 23.94 -44.16
CA SER A 39 -28.93 22.92 -43.11
C SER A 39 -28.32 23.43 -41.81
N LEU A 40 -28.76 22.85 -40.70
CA LEU A 40 -28.13 22.93 -39.39
C LEU A 40 -27.55 21.55 -39.06
N CYS A 41 -26.25 21.45 -38.77
CA CYS A 41 -25.62 20.15 -38.47
C CYS A 41 -25.05 20.12 -37.05
N ALA A 42 -25.19 18.98 -36.38
CA ALA A 42 -24.72 18.76 -35.03
C ALA A 42 -24.07 17.37 -34.87
N ALA A 43 -23.02 17.29 -34.05
CA ALA A 43 -22.29 16.06 -33.79
C ALA A 43 -22.93 15.22 -32.67
N GLN A 44 -22.43 14.00 -32.48
CA GLN A 44 -22.86 13.12 -31.38
C GLN A 44 -22.74 13.81 -30.01
N GLY A 45 -23.67 13.51 -29.10
CA GLY A 45 -23.72 14.10 -27.76
C GLY A 45 -24.27 15.54 -27.68
N ASN A 46 -24.47 16.24 -28.81
CA ASN A 46 -25.03 17.58 -28.81
C ASN A 46 -26.50 17.58 -28.37
N SER A 47 -26.88 18.55 -27.54
CA SER A 47 -28.26 18.80 -27.12
C SER A 47 -28.60 20.27 -27.35
N VAL A 48 -29.61 20.54 -28.17
CA VAL A 48 -30.07 21.89 -28.52
C VAL A 48 -31.48 22.07 -27.99
N ALA A 49 -31.58 22.82 -26.88
CA ALA A 49 -32.85 23.07 -26.19
C ALA A 49 -33.75 24.07 -26.92
N SER A 50 -33.19 24.93 -27.78
CA SER A 50 -33.94 25.84 -28.63
C SER A 50 -33.17 26.00 -29.92
N ILE A 51 -33.79 25.55 -31.02
CA ILE A 51 -33.22 25.71 -32.36
C ILE A 51 -33.24 27.21 -32.71
N PRO A 52 -32.18 27.76 -33.33
CA PRO A 52 -32.18 29.17 -33.68
C PRO A 52 -33.34 29.51 -34.63
N ASP A 53 -33.94 30.70 -34.46
CA ASP A 53 -35.14 31.18 -35.18
C ASP A 53 -35.13 30.93 -36.70
N LYS A 54 -33.95 30.91 -37.31
CA LYS A 54 -33.78 30.65 -38.74
C LYS A 54 -34.24 29.25 -39.16
N TRP A 55 -34.04 28.23 -38.33
CA TRP A 55 -34.35 26.82 -38.59
C TRP A 55 -35.48 26.26 -37.71
N ASN A 56 -35.88 26.98 -36.66
CA ASN A 56 -36.97 26.56 -35.79
C ASN A 56 -38.27 26.39 -36.58
N ASP A 57 -38.97 25.27 -36.40
CA ASP A 57 -40.23 24.97 -37.10
C ASP A 57 -40.12 25.07 -38.63
N ARG A 58 -38.96 24.71 -39.17
CA ARG A 58 -38.66 24.77 -40.60
C ARG A 58 -37.85 23.58 -41.11
N ILE A 59 -37.84 22.46 -40.37
CA ILE A 59 -37.07 21.26 -40.71
C ILE A 59 -38.00 20.26 -41.40
N SER A 60 -37.60 19.80 -42.58
CA SER A 60 -38.40 18.90 -43.44
C SER A 60 -37.71 17.56 -43.73
N SER A 61 -36.40 17.48 -43.57
CA SER A 61 -35.67 16.20 -43.65
C SER A 61 -34.43 16.21 -42.75
N ILE A 62 -33.97 15.01 -42.37
CA ILE A 62 -32.85 14.84 -41.44
C ILE A 62 -31.94 13.73 -41.97
N SER A 63 -30.68 14.06 -42.25
CA SER A 63 -29.66 13.05 -42.55
C SER A 63 -28.93 12.64 -41.28
N ILE A 64 -28.85 11.34 -41.04
CA ILE A 64 -28.33 10.69 -39.84
C ILE A 64 -27.31 9.62 -40.27
N PRO A 65 -26.00 9.90 -40.08
CA PRO A 65 -24.95 8.91 -40.27
C PRO A 65 -25.17 7.64 -39.43
N HIS A 66 -24.71 6.50 -39.94
CA HIS A 66 -24.86 5.21 -39.27
C HIS A 66 -24.35 5.24 -37.81
N GLY A 67 -25.16 4.68 -36.90
CA GLY A 67 -24.86 4.55 -35.47
C GLY A 67 -25.06 5.83 -34.65
N LEU A 68 -25.48 6.93 -35.29
CA LEU A 68 -26.00 8.10 -34.58
C LEU A 68 -27.50 7.99 -34.37
N VAL A 69 -27.96 8.43 -33.19
CA VAL A 69 -29.38 8.44 -32.85
C VAL A 69 -29.77 9.85 -32.43
N VAL A 70 -30.72 10.44 -33.15
CA VAL A 70 -31.26 11.76 -32.85
C VAL A 70 -32.68 11.62 -32.29
N THR A 71 -33.00 12.39 -31.26
CA THR A 71 -34.36 12.59 -30.77
C THR A 71 -34.76 14.04 -31.00
N VAL A 72 -35.83 14.26 -31.76
CA VAL A 72 -36.39 15.58 -32.02
C VAL A 72 -37.61 15.83 -31.15
N TYR A 73 -37.87 17.11 -30.86
CA TYR A 73 -38.93 17.58 -29.99
C TYR A 73 -39.69 18.71 -30.66
N GLU A 74 -41.01 18.68 -30.50
CA GLU A 74 -41.93 19.70 -31.02
C GLU A 74 -41.70 21.05 -30.37
N ASP A 75 -41.50 21.08 -29.05
CA ASP A 75 -41.32 22.32 -28.29
C ASP A 75 -39.85 22.53 -27.86
N VAL A 76 -39.53 23.79 -27.52
CA VAL A 76 -38.28 24.14 -26.84
C VAL A 76 -38.14 23.44 -25.48
N ASP A 77 -36.92 23.43 -24.94
CA ASP A 77 -36.54 22.81 -23.67
C ASP A 77 -36.82 21.31 -23.59
N PHE A 78 -36.87 20.64 -24.76
CA PHE A 78 -37.11 19.19 -24.91
C PHE A 78 -38.50 18.75 -24.43
N LEU A 79 -39.51 19.58 -24.67
CA LEU A 79 -40.90 19.35 -24.32
C LEU A 79 -41.73 18.93 -25.56
N GLY A 80 -43.03 18.70 -25.36
CA GLY A 80 -43.95 18.37 -26.45
C GLY A 80 -43.83 16.93 -26.97
N ALA A 81 -44.36 16.68 -28.17
CA ALA A 81 -44.20 15.40 -28.84
C ALA A 81 -42.71 15.17 -29.20
N SER A 82 -42.25 13.92 -29.10
CA SER A 82 -40.87 13.56 -29.46
C SER A 82 -40.77 12.25 -30.22
N ARG A 83 -39.73 12.13 -31.03
CA ARG A 83 -39.44 10.93 -31.83
C ARG A 83 -37.94 10.74 -32.00
N SER A 84 -37.49 9.49 -31.91
CA SER A 84 -36.09 9.12 -32.17
C SER A 84 -35.92 8.48 -33.55
N PHE A 85 -34.81 8.80 -34.21
CA PHE A 85 -34.42 8.32 -35.53
C PHE A 85 -32.97 7.84 -35.51
N GLU A 86 -32.70 6.75 -36.24
CA GLU A 86 -31.39 6.05 -36.30
C GLU A 86 -30.83 5.97 -37.73
N ALA A 87 -31.59 6.46 -38.71
CA ALA A 87 -31.25 6.52 -40.12
C ALA A 87 -31.93 7.73 -40.77
N ASP A 88 -31.45 8.14 -41.94
CA ASP A 88 -31.98 9.28 -42.69
C ASP A 88 -33.51 9.23 -42.78
N VAL A 89 -34.15 10.39 -42.59
CA VAL A 89 -35.61 10.51 -42.56
C VAL A 89 -36.07 11.72 -43.38
N ASP A 90 -37.07 11.49 -44.22
CA ASP A 90 -37.82 12.52 -44.91
C ASP A 90 -39.18 12.67 -44.21
N LEU A 91 -39.43 13.83 -43.62
CA LEU A 91 -40.63 14.08 -42.80
C LEU A 91 -41.86 14.38 -43.67
N VAL A 92 -41.66 14.79 -44.93
CA VAL A 92 -42.72 15.14 -45.88
C VAL A 92 -43.30 13.88 -46.53
N SER A 93 -42.41 12.95 -46.88
CA SER A 93 -42.76 11.73 -47.61
C SER A 93 -43.39 10.66 -46.71
N ASP A 94 -43.04 10.65 -45.42
CA ASP A 94 -43.58 9.70 -44.45
C ASP A 94 -44.84 10.25 -43.76
N LYS A 95 -45.99 9.65 -44.09
CA LYS A 95 -47.31 10.04 -43.54
C LYS A 95 -47.39 9.91 -42.02
N ASP A 96 -46.63 8.99 -41.43
CA ASP A 96 -46.63 8.79 -39.99
C ASP A 96 -45.77 9.84 -39.26
N LEU A 97 -44.94 10.58 -39.99
CA LEU A 97 -44.00 11.57 -39.46
C LEU A 97 -44.33 13.02 -39.85
N ILE A 98 -45.31 13.23 -40.73
CA ILE A 98 -45.71 14.57 -41.24
C ILE A 98 -46.03 15.60 -40.15
N TYR A 99 -46.42 15.15 -38.94
CA TYR A 99 -46.69 16.04 -37.81
C TYR A 99 -45.43 16.71 -37.23
N LEU A 100 -44.25 16.20 -37.54
CA LEU A 100 -42.95 16.78 -37.18
C LEU A 100 -42.41 17.72 -38.26
N ASN A 101 -42.94 17.67 -39.49
CA ASN A 101 -42.51 18.55 -40.57
C ASN A 101 -42.78 20.01 -40.20
N ASP A 102 -41.76 20.87 -40.31
CA ASP A 102 -41.84 22.29 -39.93
C ASP A 102 -42.35 22.51 -38.50
N ASN A 103 -42.09 21.57 -37.60
CA ASN A 103 -42.60 21.60 -36.22
C ASN A 103 -41.58 21.02 -35.23
N ILE A 104 -40.29 21.18 -35.51
CA ILE A 104 -39.19 20.76 -34.64
C ILE A 104 -38.53 22.02 -34.06
N SER A 105 -38.53 22.13 -32.74
CA SER A 105 -37.96 23.26 -32.00
C SER A 105 -36.77 22.89 -31.10
N ALA A 106 -36.55 21.60 -30.82
CA ALA A 106 -35.38 21.13 -30.06
C ALA A 106 -34.94 19.71 -30.47
N PHE A 107 -33.68 19.35 -30.21
CA PHE A 107 -33.18 18.00 -30.46
C PHE A 107 -32.05 17.57 -29.51
N LYS A 108 -31.89 16.26 -29.33
CA LYS A 108 -30.77 15.61 -28.64
C LYS A 108 -30.17 14.52 -29.50
N ILE A 109 -28.85 14.52 -29.67
CA ILE A 109 -28.13 13.43 -30.34
C ILE A 109 -27.44 12.61 -29.26
N LYS A 110 -27.66 11.28 -29.26
CA LYS A 110 -27.01 10.38 -28.31
C LYS A 110 -25.49 10.38 -28.51
N LYS A 111 -24.77 10.06 -27.45
CA LYS A 111 -23.32 9.84 -27.53
C LYS A 111 -23.05 8.55 -28.32
N ALA A 112 -22.02 8.57 -29.15
CA ALA A 112 -21.58 7.43 -29.95
C ALA A 112 -20.05 7.40 -30.04
N VAL A 113 -19.47 6.21 -30.08
CA VAL A 113 -18.04 6.02 -30.37
C VAL A 113 -17.87 5.99 -31.87
N CYS A 114 -16.94 6.79 -32.40
CA CYS A 114 -16.70 6.88 -33.84
C CYS A 114 -15.28 6.43 -34.17
N PHE A 115 -15.16 5.55 -35.17
CA PHE A 115 -13.92 4.99 -35.71
C PHE A 115 -13.63 5.60 -37.07
N TYR A 116 -12.38 5.96 -37.33
CA TYR A 116 -11.98 6.76 -38.48
C TYR A 116 -10.85 6.11 -39.26
N GLY A 117 -10.94 6.20 -40.58
CA GLY A 117 -9.95 5.69 -41.54
C GLY A 117 -8.72 6.58 -41.72
N GLU A 118 -8.70 7.76 -41.11
CA GLU A 118 -7.55 8.66 -41.13
C GLU A 118 -7.19 9.14 -39.71
N SER A 119 -6.08 9.88 -39.62
CA SER A 119 -5.67 10.55 -38.39
C SER A 119 -6.57 11.76 -38.07
N ASN A 120 -6.49 12.28 -36.85
CA ASN A 120 -7.24 13.47 -36.41
C ASN A 120 -8.77 13.38 -36.54
N PHE A 121 -9.34 12.17 -36.49
CA PHE A 121 -10.79 11.93 -36.53
C PHE A 121 -11.45 12.41 -37.84
N THR A 122 -10.79 12.17 -38.97
CA THR A 122 -11.27 12.48 -40.33
C THR A 122 -11.34 11.24 -41.22
N GLY A 123 -11.80 11.43 -42.46
CA GLY A 123 -11.90 10.36 -43.47
C GLY A 123 -13.18 9.54 -43.34
N ASP A 124 -13.16 8.33 -43.92
CA ASP A 124 -14.25 7.37 -43.76
C ASP A 124 -14.46 7.07 -42.28
N SER A 125 -15.73 7.02 -41.85
CA SER A 125 -16.05 6.82 -40.45
C SER A 125 -17.24 5.91 -40.22
N LEU A 126 -17.23 5.26 -39.07
CA LEU A 126 -18.31 4.43 -38.56
C LEU A 126 -18.55 4.80 -37.11
N CYS A 127 -19.76 5.23 -36.76
CA CYS A 127 -20.14 5.44 -35.37
C CYS A 127 -20.97 4.26 -34.87
N LEU A 128 -20.89 4.02 -33.56
CA LEU A 128 -21.64 3.00 -32.84
C LEU A 128 -22.18 3.59 -31.53
N SER A 129 -23.47 3.40 -31.29
CA SER A 129 -24.17 3.73 -30.06
C SER A 129 -23.97 2.66 -28.99
N SER A 130 -24.38 2.96 -27.75
CA SER A 130 -24.29 2.00 -26.63
C SER A 130 -25.06 0.71 -26.92
N GLY A 131 -24.42 -0.44 -26.69
CA GLY A 131 -24.97 -1.78 -26.93
C GLY A 131 -24.75 -2.30 -28.35
N GLU A 132 -24.26 -1.45 -29.26
CA GLU A 132 -23.91 -1.89 -30.62
C GLU A 132 -22.56 -2.58 -30.66
N GLN A 133 -22.44 -3.48 -31.62
CA GLN A 133 -21.20 -4.17 -31.96
C GLN A 133 -21.09 -4.22 -33.47
N PHE A 134 -19.89 -4.24 -34.02
CA PHE A 134 -19.68 -4.27 -35.46
C PHE A 134 -18.48 -5.13 -35.83
N ASP A 135 -18.67 -5.94 -36.87
CA ASP A 135 -17.62 -6.76 -37.50
C ASP A 135 -17.28 -6.13 -38.86
N LEU A 136 -16.05 -5.64 -39.02
CA LEU A 136 -15.62 -4.92 -40.21
C LEU A 136 -15.42 -5.85 -41.41
N TYR A 137 -15.15 -7.13 -41.17
CA TYR A 137 -14.94 -8.13 -42.21
C TYR A 137 -16.27 -8.63 -42.80
N ARG A 138 -17.25 -8.95 -41.95
CA ARG A 138 -18.53 -9.57 -42.36
C ARG A 138 -19.68 -8.56 -42.52
N GLY A 139 -19.62 -7.47 -41.78
CA GLY A 139 -20.76 -6.58 -41.56
C GLY A 139 -21.87 -7.23 -40.73
N ASN A 140 -22.78 -6.41 -40.18
CA ASN A 140 -23.87 -6.89 -39.31
C ASN A 140 -25.11 -7.43 -40.05
N TYR A 141 -25.12 -7.42 -41.39
CA TYR A 141 -26.32 -7.73 -42.17
C TYR A 141 -26.25 -9.12 -42.81
N PRO A 142 -27.21 -10.03 -42.53
CA PRO A 142 -27.23 -11.37 -43.13
C PRO A 142 -27.33 -11.35 -44.66
N GLU A 143 -27.85 -10.28 -45.25
CA GLU A 143 -27.96 -10.08 -46.71
C GLU A 143 -26.63 -9.75 -47.40
N ARG A 144 -25.63 -9.24 -46.66
CA ARG A 144 -24.28 -8.97 -47.20
C ARG A 144 -23.36 -10.19 -47.27
N LYS A 145 -23.81 -11.37 -46.83
CA LYS A 145 -23.06 -12.64 -46.97
C LYS A 145 -22.72 -13.01 -48.43
N GLN A 146 -23.27 -12.32 -49.42
CA GLN A 146 -23.02 -12.55 -50.85
C GLN A 146 -22.09 -11.52 -51.52
N SER A 147 -21.65 -10.45 -50.82
CA SER A 147 -20.76 -9.43 -51.39
C SER A 147 -19.36 -9.55 -50.80
N HIS A 148 -18.34 -9.74 -51.63
CA HIS A 148 -16.92 -9.74 -51.24
C HIS A 148 -16.37 -8.34 -50.87
N LEU A 149 -17.25 -7.37 -50.57
CA LEU A 149 -16.85 -6.00 -50.28
C LEU A 149 -16.61 -5.84 -48.77
N VAL A 150 -15.35 -5.98 -48.36
CA VAL A 150 -14.87 -5.73 -46.99
C VAL A 150 -15.09 -4.25 -46.66
N ASN A 151 -15.49 -3.93 -45.42
CA ASN A 151 -15.61 -2.54 -44.97
C ASN A 151 -14.24 -1.85 -45.13
N PRO A 152 -14.16 -0.64 -45.74
CA PRO A 152 -12.88 0.05 -45.95
C PRO A 152 -12.09 0.33 -44.66
N LEU A 153 -12.74 0.30 -43.50
CA LEU A 153 -12.10 0.45 -42.19
C LEU A 153 -11.47 -0.83 -41.63
N ASN A 154 -11.71 -2.01 -42.24
CA ASN A 154 -11.12 -3.26 -41.74
C ASN A 154 -9.60 -3.21 -41.80
N ASP A 155 -8.94 -3.37 -40.65
CA ASP A 155 -7.49 -3.20 -40.50
C ASP A 155 -6.96 -1.81 -40.91
N GLU A 156 -7.85 -0.83 -41.03
CA GLU A 156 -7.54 0.53 -41.47
C GLU A 156 -8.22 1.56 -40.55
N VAL A 157 -8.47 1.22 -39.28
CA VAL A 157 -8.86 2.19 -38.25
C VAL A 157 -7.62 2.91 -37.72
N TYR A 158 -7.51 4.20 -37.98
CA TYR A 158 -6.38 5.05 -37.59
C TYR A 158 -6.65 5.93 -36.38
N SER A 159 -7.90 6.35 -36.16
CA SER A 159 -8.27 7.11 -34.95
C SER A 159 -9.65 6.77 -34.44
N ILE A 160 -9.86 6.95 -33.13
CA ILE A 160 -11.10 6.56 -32.43
C ILE A 160 -11.50 7.70 -31.49
N LYS A 161 -12.71 8.22 -31.64
CA LYS A 161 -13.29 9.24 -30.77
C LYS A 161 -14.27 8.60 -29.80
N ILE A 162 -14.00 8.73 -28.50
CA ILE A 162 -14.76 8.13 -27.40
C ILE A 162 -15.28 9.24 -26.46
N PRO A 163 -16.59 9.52 -26.47
CA PRO A 163 -17.18 10.51 -25.58
C PRO A 163 -17.10 10.09 -24.10
N PRO A 164 -17.01 11.04 -23.15
CA PRO A 164 -17.02 10.71 -21.72
C PRO A 164 -18.23 9.85 -21.31
N GLY A 165 -17.97 8.76 -20.58
CA GLY A 165 -18.97 7.77 -20.15
C GLY A 165 -19.28 6.68 -21.19
N MET A 166 -18.68 6.73 -22.37
CA MET A 166 -18.69 5.65 -23.37
C MET A 166 -17.39 4.85 -23.28
N GLN A 167 -17.45 3.60 -23.71
CA GLN A 167 -16.29 2.74 -23.86
C GLN A 167 -16.42 1.87 -25.10
N THR A 168 -15.29 1.43 -25.64
CA THR A 168 -15.25 0.43 -26.70
C THR A 168 -14.23 -0.66 -26.40
N THR A 169 -14.57 -1.90 -26.74
CA THR A 169 -13.61 -2.98 -26.85
C THR A 169 -13.28 -3.20 -28.31
N VAL A 170 -12.01 -3.07 -28.69
CA VAL A 170 -11.51 -3.31 -30.04
C VAL A 170 -10.74 -4.62 -30.09
N TYR A 171 -10.93 -5.40 -31.16
CA TYR A 171 -10.40 -6.74 -31.34
C TYR A 171 -9.52 -6.81 -32.60
N GLU A 172 -8.40 -7.54 -32.50
CA GLU A 172 -7.50 -7.78 -33.64
C GLU A 172 -8.17 -8.64 -34.74
N ASP A 173 -9.11 -9.51 -34.38
CA ASP A 173 -9.73 -10.44 -35.33
C ASP A 173 -11.25 -10.19 -35.49
N ASP A 174 -11.84 -10.81 -36.51
CA ASP A 174 -13.29 -10.87 -36.73
C ASP A 174 -13.98 -11.76 -35.65
N ASP A 175 -15.32 -11.73 -35.62
CA ASP A 175 -16.13 -12.46 -34.63
C ASP A 175 -15.78 -12.13 -33.16
N TYR A 176 -15.17 -10.96 -32.89
CA TYR A 176 -14.75 -10.51 -31.56
C TYR A 176 -13.71 -11.43 -30.90
N ASN A 177 -12.75 -11.91 -31.69
CA ASN A 177 -11.66 -12.78 -31.24
C ASN A 177 -10.30 -12.07 -31.23
N GLY A 178 -9.25 -12.81 -30.90
CA GLY A 178 -7.88 -12.29 -30.91
C GLY A 178 -7.54 -11.45 -29.68
N LYS A 179 -6.44 -10.72 -29.76
CA LYS A 179 -6.06 -9.74 -28.73
C LYS A 179 -7.07 -8.59 -28.77
N TYR A 180 -7.42 -8.08 -27.59
CA TYR A 180 -8.34 -6.96 -27.49
C TYR A 180 -7.87 -5.94 -26.47
N PHE A 181 -8.38 -4.71 -26.59
CA PHE A 181 -8.21 -3.66 -25.60
C PHE A 181 -9.54 -2.97 -25.33
N VAL A 182 -9.72 -2.55 -24.08
CA VAL A 182 -10.84 -1.69 -23.69
C VAL A 182 -10.34 -0.25 -23.62
N LEU A 183 -11.04 0.64 -24.32
CA LEU A 183 -10.70 2.04 -24.52
C LEU A 183 -11.83 2.93 -24.00
N THR A 184 -11.49 3.97 -23.24
CA THR A 184 -12.44 4.92 -22.64
C THR A 184 -12.16 6.38 -22.99
N GLU A 185 -11.17 6.62 -23.85
CA GLU A 185 -10.64 7.94 -24.22
C GLU A 185 -10.35 7.98 -25.71
N ASP A 186 -10.07 9.16 -26.27
CA ASP A 186 -9.75 9.29 -27.69
C ASP A 186 -8.36 8.69 -28.03
N TYR A 187 -8.29 7.84 -29.06
CA TYR A 187 -7.06 7.22 -29.55
C TYR A 187 -6.66 7.76 -30.93
N THR A 188 -5.38 8.09 -31.07
CA THR A 188 -4.72 8.52 -32.30
C THR A 188 -3.91 7.36 -32.90
N PRO A 189 -3.35 7.48 -34.12
CA PRO A 189 -2.55 6.42 -34.71
C PRO A 189 -1.35 6.01 -33.85
N ASP A 190 -0.69 6.98 -33.21
CA ASP A 190 0.47 6.72 -32.34
C ASP A 190 0.05 5.96 -31.08
N ASP A 191 -1.10 6.30 -30.48
CA ASP A 191 -1.64 5.57 -29.33
C ASP A 191 -1.94 4.11 -29.69
N LEU A 192 -2.56 3.88 -30.85
CA LEU A 192 -2.87 2.53 -31.36
C LEU A 192 -1.62 1.73 -31.68
N LEU A 193 -0.55 2.38 -32.15
CA LEU A 193 0.75 1.75 -32.39
C LEU A 193 1.37 1.24 -31.09
N ILE A 194 1.30 2.01 -30.00
CA ILE A 194 1.88 1.65 -28.70
C ILE A 194 1.21 0.42 -28.11
N ILE A 195 -0.13 0.35 -28.16
CA ILE A 195 -0.88 -0.86 -27.72
C ILE A 195 -0.86 -2.00 -28.76
N ARG A 196 -0.22 -1.77 -29.92
CA ARG A 196 -0.05 -2.71 -31.05
C ARG A 196 -1.35 -3.10 -31.76
N MET A 197 -2.33 -2.19 -31.78
CA MET A 197 -3.62 -2.31 -32.47
C MET A 197 -3.67 -1.56 -33.80
N ASN A 198 -2.62 -0.80 -34.16
CA ASN A 198 -2.55 -0.14 -35.45
C ASN A 198 -2.68 -1.15 -36.59
N ASN A 199 -3.54 -0.84 -37.55
CA ASN A 199 -3.82 -1.65 -38.74
C ASN A 199 -4.20 -3.11 -38.46
N LYS A 200 -4.95 -3.34 -37.38
CA LYS A 200 -5.42 -4.67 -37.00
C LYS A 200 -6.85 -4.70 -36.49
N ILE A 201 -7.52 -3.57 -36.35
CA ILE A 201 -8.87 -3.57 -35.76
C ILE A 201 -9.83 -4.15 -36.80
N SER A 202 -10.40 -5.32 -36.49
CA SER A 202 -11.33 -6.06 -37.36
C SER A 202 -12.74 -6.19 -36.75
N SER A 203 -12.90 -6.05 -35.44
CA SER A 203 -14.22 -5.97 -34.82
C SER A 203 -14.24 -5.16 -33.51
N MET A 204 -15.41 -4.67 -33.12
CA MET A 204 -15.57 -3.82 -31.94
C MET A 204 -16.94 -3.91 -31.25
N ARG A 205 -16.97 -3.61 -29.95
CA ARG A 205 -18.20 -3.53 -29.13
C ARG A 205 -18.23 -2.25 -28.34
N VAL A 206 -19.37 -1.57 -28.29
CA VAL A 206 -19.56 -0.31 -27.56
C VAL A 206 -20.55 -0.47 -26.44
N SER A 207 -20.23 0.12 -25.29
CA SER A 207 -21.13 0.21 -24.15
C SER A 207 -21.04 1.58 -23.48
N GLN A 208 -22.01 1.87 -22.63
CA GLN A 208 -22.07 3.10 -21.84
C GLN A 208 -22.32 2.72 -20.39
N ASP A 209 -21.34 3.00 -19.54
CA ASP A 209 -21.44 2.82 -18.09
C ASP A 209 -20.43 3.77 -17.41
N GLU A 210 -20.95 4.71 -16.61
CA GLU A 210 -20.13 5.72 -15.93
C GLU A 210 -19.34 5.16 -14.74
N ASP A 211 -19.74 3.99 -14.24
CA ASP A 211 -19.07 3.29 -13.14
C ASP A 211 -18.32 2.04 -13.61
N PHE A 212 -18.12 1.91 -14.93
CA PHE A 212 -17.44 0.77 -15.50
C PHE A 212 -16.03 0.61 -14.95
N ILE A 213 -15.71 -0.63 -14.61
CA ILE A 213 -14.37 -1.03 -14.20
C ILE A 213 -13.90 -1.99 -15.27
N CYS A 214 -12.88 -1.58 -16.01
CA CYS A 214 -12.20 -2.48 -16.89
C CYS A 214 -11.34 -3.43 -16.06
N ASP A 215 -11.47 -4.72 -16.32
CA ASP A 215 -10.78 -5.76 -15.57
C ASP A 215 -9.62 -6.42 -16.32
N ARG A 216 -9.54 -6.24 -17.64
CA ARG A 216 -8.46 -6.80 -18.49
C ARG A 216 -8.15 -5.92 -19.69
N PHE A 217 -6.86 -5.81 -20.00
CA PHE A 217 -6.31 -5.07 -21.15
C PHE A 217 -6.91 -3.66 -21.28
N CYS A 218 -6.91 -2.93 -20.16
CA CYS A 218 -7.47 -1.59 -20.07
C CYS A 218 -6.39 -0.58 -20.44
N SER A 219 -6.58 0.11 -21.56
CA SER A 219 -5.61 1.12 -22.00
C SER A 219 -6.00 2.49 -21.43
N ILE A 220 -5.10 3.06 -20.62
CA ILE A 220 -5.30 4.34 -19.94
C ILE A 220 -4.36 5.36 -20.58
N LYS A 221 -4.95 6.34 -21.26
CA LYS A 221 -4.19 7.40 -21.91
C LYS A 221 -3.95 8.57 -20.98
N LYS A 222 -4.98 9.05 -20.28
CA LYS A 222 -4.86 10.16 -19.33
C LYS A 222 -5.16 9.74 -17.91
N SER A 223 -6.39 9.31 -17.62
CA SER A 223 -6.73 8.85 -16.27
C SER A 223 -7.98 8.01 -16.23
N ILE A 224 -8.04 7.13 -15.21
CA ILE A 224 -9.22 6.35 -14.87
C ILE A 224 -9.46 6.40 -13.37
N LYS A 225 -10.73 6.47 -12.98
CA LYS A 225 -11.15 6.55 -11.57
C LYS A 225 -12.06 5.38 -11.22
N PHE A 226 -11.70 4.64 -10.19
CA PHE A 226 -12.52 3.52 -9.70
C PHE A 226 -13.05 3.81 -8.31
N LYS A 227 -14.37 3.72 -8.12
CA LYS A 227 -15.00 3.75 -6.79
C LYS A 227 -14.96 2.35 -6.19
N ILE A 228 -13.85 2.01 -5.55
CA ILE A 228 -13.58 0.64 -5.08
C ILE A 228 -14.65 0.14 -4.12
N GLN A 229 -15.11 0.99 -3.19
CA GLN A 229 -16.18 0.62 -2.24
C GLN A 229 -17.48 0.20 -2.97
N LYS A 230 -17.82 0.89 -4.06
CA LYS A 230 -18.98 0.56 -4.89
C LYS A 230 -18.83 -0.80 -5.58
N SER A 231 -17.62 -1.14 -6.01
CA SER A 231 -17.29 -2.46 -6.58
C SER A 231 -17.43 -3.59 -5.57
N PHE A 232 -17.07 -3.33 -4.31
CA PHE A 232 -17.28 -4.28 -3.21
C PHE A 232 -18.76 -4.38 -2.78
N GLY A 233 -19.57 -3.34 -3.04
CA GLY A 233 -20.99 -3.33 -2.70
C GLY A 233 -21.25 -3.63 -1.22
N SER A 234 -22.19 -4.53 -0.93
CA SER A 234 -22.52 -4.91 0.46
C SER A 234 -21.38 -5.62 1.19
N TYR A 235 -20.40 -6.20 0.48
CA TYR A 235 -19.25 -6.85 1.11
C TYR A 235 -18.31 -5.85 1.78
N TRP A 236 -18.35 -4.57 1.42
CA TRP A 236 -17.50 -3.55 2.05
C TRP A 236 -17.80 -3.41 3.55
N ILE A 237 -19.07 -3.37 3.93
CA ILE A 237 -19.51 -3.16 5.33
C ILE A 237 -19.91 -4.45 6.06
N ASP A 238 -19.84 -5.61 5.41
CA ASP A 238 -20.26 -6.87 6.03
C ASP A 238 -19.30 -7.28 7.16
N PRO A 239 -19.76 -7.39 8.41
CA PRO A 239 -18.91 -7.71 9.57
C PRO A 239 -18.35 -9.13 9.54
N ARG A 240 -18.88 -10.02 8.66
CA ARG A 240 -18.34 -11.37 8.45
C ARG A 240 -17.13 -11.37 7.53
N ILE A 241 -16.91 -10.29 6.77
CA ILE A 241 -15.78 -10.11 5.87
C ILE A 241 -14.68 -9.39 6.62
N LYS A 242 -13.52 -10.04 6.70
CA LYS A 242 -12.34 -9.48 7.35
C LYS A 242 -11.45 -8.76 6.35
N TYR A 243 -11.13 -9.44 5.25
CA TYR A 243 -10.19 -8.93 4.23
C TYR A 243 -10.92 -8.60 2.95
N ARG A 244 -10.60 -7.44 2.38
CA ARG A 244 -11.03 -7.01 1.04
C ARG A 244 -9.76 -6.78 0.24
N ASP A 245 -9.50 -7.63 -0.73
CA ASP A 245 -8.24 -7.68 -1.44
C ASP A 245 -8.40 -7.32 -2.91
N ILE A 246 -7.38 -6.69 -3.49
CA ILE A 246 -7.36 -6.24 -4.88
C ILE A 246 -6.02 -6.63 -5.50
N LEU A 247 -6.05 -7.24 -6.67
CA LEU A 247 -4.90 -7.38 -7.56
C LEU A 247 -5.07 -6.36 -8.70
N LEU A 248 -4.07 -5.53 -8.91
CA LEU A 248 -3.91 -4.70 -10.10
C LEU A 248 -2.60 -5.09 -10.78
N ASP A 249 -2.66 -5.67 -11.98
CA ASP A 249 -1.47 -6.05 -12.74
C ASP A 249 -1.28 -5.11 -13.93
N PHE A 250 -0.13 -4.46 -14.02
CA PHE A 250 0.23 -3.55 -15.11
C PHE A 250 1.28 -4.18 -16.01
N GLN A 251 1.15 -3.96 -17.31
CA GLN A 251 2.25 -4.20 -18.24
C GLN A 251 3.26 -3.06 -18.07
N LEU A 252 4.53 -3.40 -17.83
CA LEU A 252 5.60 -2.43 -17.67
C LEU A 252 6.19 -2.02 -19.01
N SER A 253 6.54 -0.74 -19.11
CA SER A 253 7.24 -0.13 -20.25
C SER A 253 8.39 0.77 -19.76
N ASP A 254 9.38 0.99 -20.62
CA ASP A 254 10.47 1.94 -20.37
C ASP A 254 10.03 3.41 -20.39
N THR A 255 8.83 3.67 -20.91
CA THR A 255 8.18 4.98 -20.97
C THR A 255 7.21 5.25 -19.81
N ASP A 256 7.03 4.31 -18.87
CA ASP A 256 6.07 4.46 -17.78
C ASP A 256 6.35 5.70 -16.91
N ASP A 257 5.38 6.61 -16.86
CA ASP A 257 5.30 7.73 -15.91
C ASP A 257 3.83 7.89 -15.48
N TYR A 258 3.45 7.21 -14.40
CA TYR A 258 2.08 7.25 -13.90
C TYR A 258 2.03 7.32 -12.38
N SER A 259 0.88 7.71 -11.87
CA SER A 259 0.61 7.75 -10.44
C SER A 259 -0.72 7.08 -10.11
N ILE A 260 -0.74 6.35 -8.99
CA ILE A 260 -1.94 5.72 -8.45
C ILE A 260 -2.22 6.34 -7.08
N LYS A 261 -3.35 7.04 -6.95
CA LYS A 261 -3.86 7.50 -5.66
C LYS A 261 -4.86 6.46 -5.14
N PHE A 262 -4.71 5.99 -3.90
CA PHE A 262 -5.55 4.92 -3.33
C PHE A 262 -6.63 5.42 -2.37
N PHE A 263 -6.29 6.42 -1.55
CA PHE A 263 -7.16 7.12 -0.60
C PHE A 263 -6.63 8.56 -0.46
N ASP A 264 -7.22 9.39 0.41
CA ASP A 264 -6.98 10.85 0.43
C ASP A 264 -5.50 11.27 0.35
N GLU A 265 -4.61 10.51 1.00
CA GLU A 265 -3.20 10.81 1.17
C GLU A 265 -2.23 9.77 0.55
N GLY A 266 -2.69 8.54 0.29
CA GLY A 266 -1.84 7.46 -0.26
C GLY A 266 -1.59 7.59 -1.77
N LEU A 267 -0.33 7.71 -2.17
CA LEU A 267 0.10 7.91 -3.56
C LEU A 267 1.29 7.00 -3.92
N ILE A 268 1.17 6.28 -5.04
CA ILE A 268 2.31 5.65 -5.72
C ILE A 268 2.62 6.44 -6.98
N LYS A 269 3.91 6.62 -7.26
CA LYS A 269 4.39 7.11 -8.55
C LYS A 269 5.39 6.12 -9.14
N VAL A 270 5.16 5.70 -10.37
CA VAL A 270 6.09 4.88 -11.16
C VAL A 270 6.67 5.77 -12.25
N LYS A 271 8.00 5.88 -12.29
CA LYS A 271 8.71 6.66 -13.30
C LYS A 271 10.12 6.12 -13.54
N ASN A 272 10.50 5.87 -14.79
CA ASN A 272 11.86 5.46 -15.16
C ASN A 272 12.37 4.25 -14.35
N TYR A 273 11.59 3.17 -14.26
CA TYR A 273 11.88 1.99 -13.43
C TYR A 273 12.14 2.32 -11.95
N LYS A 274 11.47 3.35 -11.43
CA LYS A 274 11.47 3.68 -10.00
C LYS A 274 10.04 3.77 -9.51
N LEU A 275 9.79 3.17 -8.36
CA LEU A 275 8.53 3.27 -7.64
C LEU A 275 8.75 4.11 -6.39
N PHE A 276 7.94 5.15 -6.26
CA PHE A 276 7.87 5.99 -5.08
C PHE A 276 6.54 5.73 -4.37
N PHE A 277 6.59 5.36 -3.09
CA PHE A 277 5.41 5.19 -2.25
C PHE A 277 5.35 6.31 -1.21
N PHE A 278 4.26 7.07 -1.23
CA PHE A 278 3.96 8.12 -0.26
C PHE A 278 2.68 7.75 0.48
N ASP A 279 2.71 7.84 1.81
CA ASP A 279 1.54 7.63 2.65
C ASP A 279 0.79 8.92 2.99
N GLY A 280 1.29 10.05 2.45
CA GLY A 280 0.69 11.38 2.43
C GLY A 280 0.89 12.24 3.68
N ASN A 281 1.74 11.83 4.63
CA ASN A 281 2.15 12.72 5.71
C ASN A 281 3.18 13.74 5.20
N GLU A 282 2.76 15.00 4.97
CA GLU A 282 3.61 16.11 4.49
C GLU A 282 4.87 16.34 5.36
N LYS A 283 4.87 15.88 6.61
CA LYS A 283 6.00 16.04 7.54
C LYS A 283 7.27 15.31 7.10
N HIS A 284 7.20 14.27 6.26
CA HIS A 284 8.34 13.38 5.95
C HIS A 284 8.55 13.26 4.43
N GLY A 285 8.83 14.39 3.77
CA GLY A 285 8.85 14.60 2.31
C GLY A 285 9.66 13.65 1.40
N GLU A 286 10.23 12.56 1.92
CA GLU A 286 10.87 11.49 1.15
C GLU A 286 10.10 10.18 1.34
N GLY A 287 9.06 9.93 0.53
CA GLY A 287 8.42 8.61 0.45
C GLY A 287 9.43 7.48 0.16
N PHE A 288 8.97 6.23 0.24
CA PHE A 288 9.84 5.07 0.01
C PHE A 288 10.18 4.93 -1.48
N LEU A 289 11.47 4.88 -1.79
CA LEU A 289 11.97 4.67 -3.15
C LEU A 289 12.41 3.21 -3.34
N PHE A 290 11.84 2.56 -4.34
CA PHE A 290 12.23 1.24 -4.81
C PHE A 290 12.69 1.32 -6.27
N ASN A 291 13.82 0.67 -6.58
CA ASN A 291 14.29 0.55 -7.96
C ASN A 291 13.72 -0.74 -8.55
N LEU A 292 13.04 -0.62 -9.69
CA LEU A 292 12.49 -1.72 -10.46
C LEU A 292 13.56 -2.24 -11.44
N SER A 293 13.45 -3.51 -11.82
CA SER A 293 14.28 -4.10 -12.87
C SER A 293 13.77 -3.72 -14.25
N ASP A 294 14.70 -3.33 -15.12
CA ASP A 294 14.49 -3.13 -16.55
C ASP A 294 14.16 -4.42 -17.34
N LYS A 295 14.22 -5.58 -16.68
CA LYS A 295 13.88 -6.88 -17.26
C LYS A 295 12.45 -7.34 -16.95
N SER A 296 11.77 -6.66 -16.04
CA SER A 296 10.41 -7.02 -15.62
C SER A 296 9.42 -6.68 -16.73
N SER A 297 8.51 -7.61 -17.05
CA SER A 297 7.44 -7.38 -18.03
C SER A 297 6.16 -6.82 -17.38
N ASN A 298 5.95 -7.12 -16.09
CA ASN A 298 4.75 -6.72 -15.36
C ASN A 298 5.08 -6.23 -13.95
N LEU A 299 4.27 -5.30 -13.47
CA LEU A 299 4.26 -4.81 -12.10
C LEU A 299 2.86 -4.99 -11.53
N SER A 300 2.72 -5.90 -10.56
CA SER A 300 1.46 -6.14 -9.88
C SER A 300 1.43 -5.47 -8.53
N PHE A 301 0.32 -4.81 -8.21
CA PHE A 301 0.01 -4.29 -6.88
C PHE A 301 -1.05 -5.17 -6.22
N LEU A 302 -0.74 -5.61 -5.01
CA LEU A 302 -1.59 -6.42 -4.16
C LEU A 302 -2.02 -5.56 -2.99
N LEU A 303 -3.31 -5.31 -2.87
CA LEU A 303 -3.88 -4.35 -1.93
C LEU A 303 -4.83 -5.08 -1.00
N ARG A 304 -4.89 -4.66 0.26
CA ARG A 304 -5.75 -5.25 1.29
C ARG A 304 -6.30 -4.19 2.21
N PHE A 305 -7.61 -4.24 2.45
CA PHE A 305 -8.29 -3.46 3.46
C PHE A 305 -8.78 -4.36 4.61
N ASN A 306 -8.55 -3.93 5.84
CA ASN A 306 -9.01 -4.55 7.08
C ASN A 306 -9.36 -3.46 8.10
N GLY A 307 -10.64 -3.14 8.24
CA GLY A 307 -11.07 -1.98 9.03
C GLY A 307 -10.40 -0.70 8.52
N GLY A 308 -9.95 0.18 9.43
CA GLY A 308 -9.19 1.40 9.10
C GLY A 308 -7.72 1.17 8.75
N PHE A 309 -7.33 -0.06 8.39
CA PHE A 309 -5.96 -0.40 8.04
C PHE A 309 -5.83 -0.94 6.60
N PHE A 310 -4.93 -0.33 5.85
CA PHE A 310 -4.63 -0.66 4.46
C PHE A 310 -3.23 -1.25 4.34
N GLN A 311 -3.07 -2.26 3.49
CA GLN A 311 -1.78 -2.87 3.19
C GLN A 311 -1.59 -3.00 1.69
N ILE A 312 -0.33 -2.88 1.25
CA ILE A 312 0.08 -3.01 -0.13
C ILE A 312 1.41 -3.75 -0.26
N GLN A 313 1.50 -4.61 -1.25
CA GLN A 313 2.74 -5.24 -1.71
C GLN A 313 2.80 -5.11 -3.23
N PHE A 314 3.97 -4.83 -3.79
CA PHE A 314 4.16 -4.87 -5.23
C PHE A 314 5.10 -6.01 -5.63
N VAL A 315 4.83 -6.57 -6.79
CA VAL A 315 5.49 -7.76 -7.32
C VAL A 315 5.91 -7.48 -8.75
N GLU A 316 7.21 -7.58 -9.01
CA GLU A 316 7.77 -7.55 -10.35
C GLU A 316 7.81 -8.95 -10.92
N SER A 317 7.44 -9.10 -12.19
CA SER A 317 7.50 -10.40 -12.84
C SER A 317 7.94 -10.33 -14.29
N LEU A 318 8.52 -11.44 -14.73
CA LEU A 318 8.91 -11.68 -16.11
C LEU A 318 8.30 -13.02 -16.52
N ASN A 319 7.50 -13.04 -17.58
CA ASN A 319 6.77 -14.23 -18.05
C ASN A 319 5.93 -14.88 -16.92
N ASN A 320 5.30 -14.05 -16.09
CA ASN A 320 4.52 -14.43 -14.92
C ASN A 320 5.33 -15.09 -13.79
N GLU A 321 6.66 -15.13 -13.84
CA GLU A 321 7.49 -15.57 -12.71
C GLU A 321 7.99 -14.37 -11.90
N ILE A 322 7.96 -14.48 -10.57
CA ILE A 322 8.36 -13.40 -9.66
C ILE A 322 9.87 -13.15 -9.80
N VAL A 323 10.23 -11.92 -10.14
CA VAL A 323 11.62 -11.43 -10.14
C VAL A 323 11.94 -10.77 -8.80
N TYR A 324 11.00 -10.00 -8.28
CA TYR A 324 11.13 -9.29 -7.02
C TYR A 324 9.76 -9.12 -6.35
N SER A 325 9.74 -9.17 -5.02
CA SER A 325 8.57 -8.85 -4.22
C SER A 325 8.99 -7.85 -3.16
N SER A 326 8.25 -6.75 -3.05
CA SER A 326 8.49 -5.75 -2.02
C SER A 326 8.20 -6.31 -0.62
N PRO A 327 8.73 -5.68 0.45
CA PRO A 327 8.13 -5.79 1.77
C PRO A 327 6.65 -5.41 1.70
N LEU A 328 5.83 -5.96 2.59
CA LEU A 328 4.45 -5.54 2.72
C LEU A 328 4.42 -4.19 3.47
N ILE A 329 3.76 -3.19 2.88
CA ILE A 329 3.70 -1.83 3.40
C ILE A 329 2.29 -1.60 3.94
N GLY A 330 2.16 -1.16 5.18
CA GLY A 330 0.87 -0.92 5.84
C GLY A 330 0.73 0.51 6.33
N THR A 331 -0.48 1.05 6.26
CA THR A 331 -0.80 2.40 6.72
C THR A 331 -2.26 2.52 7.13
N LEU A 332 -2.54 3.45 8.04
CA LEU A 332 -3.90 3.76 8.45
C LEU A 332 -4.59 4.64 7.40
N PHE A 333 -5.85 4.36 7.15
CA PHE A 333 -6.71 5.19 6.31
C PHE A 333 -8.04 5.47 7.03
N ASP A 334 -8.80 6.45 6.55
CA ASP A 334 -10.13 6.74 7.08
C ASP A 334 -11.18 5.89 6.35
N ASP A 335 -11.89 5.04 7.10
CA ASP A 335 -12.98 4.18 6.59
C ASP A 335 -14.37 4.80 6.86
N ALA A 336 -14.44 5.92 7.59
CA ALA A 336 -15.70 6.45 8.10
C ALA A 336 -16.42 7.43 7.14
N ASN A 337 -15.75 8.06 6.17
CA ASN A 337 -16.36 9.15 5.39
C ASN A 337 -15.85 9.38 3.95
N SER A 338 -14.93 8.59 3.41
CA SER A 338 -14.46 8.78 2.02
C SER A 338 -14.80 7.59 1.13
N ASP A 339 -15.46 7.87 0.00
CA ASP A 339 -15.43 6.96 -1.14
C ASP A 339 -13.94 6.68 -1.44
N VAL A 340 -13.47 5.44 -1.22
CA VAL A 340 -12.10 5.06 -1.59
C VAL A 340 -12.03 5.06 -3.11
N ILE A 341 -11.54 6.17 -3.67
CA ILE A 341 -11.38 6.38 -5.11
C ILE A 341 -9.95 6.06 -5.50
N PHE A 342 -9.79 5.05 -6.34
CA PHE A 342 -8.52 4.81 -7.01
C PHE A 342 -8.42 5.70 -8.23
N ASP A 343 -7.50 6.65 -8.20
CA ASP A 343 -7.24 7.57 -9.31
C ASP A 343 -5.91 7.20 -9.94
N ILE A 344 -5.96 6.53 -11.10
CA ILE A 344 -4.79 6.20 -11.88
C ILE A 344 -4.64 7.30 -12.93
N ASN A 345 -3.55 8.03 -12.83
CA ASN A 345 -3.25 9.16 -13.71
C ASN A 345 -1.94 8.89 -14.45
N ASN A 346 -2.02 8.80 -15.77
CA ASN A 346 -0.88 8.73 -16.66
C ASN A 346 -0.35 10.15 -16.92
N VAL A 347 0.92 10.37 -16.62
CA VAL A 347 1.56 11.69 -16.76
C VAL A 347 1.93 11.96 -18.22
N ASP A 348 2.34 10.92 -18.96
CA ASP A 348 2.63 11.02 -20.39
C ASP A 348 1.46 10.51 -21.23
N ALA A 349 0.59 11.43 -21.64
CA ALA A 349 -0.58 11.11 -22.45
C ALA A 349 -0.26 10.58 -23.86
N ASN A 350 1.02 10.57 -24.27
CA ASN A 350 1.45 9.98 -25.55
C ASN A 350 1.88 8.52 -25.40
N SER A 351 1.99 8.00 -24.18
CA SER A 351 2.36 6.61 -23.91
C SER A 351 1.31 5.97 -23.01
N PRO A 352 0.22 5.40 -23.59
CA PRO A 352 -0.82 4.74 -22.80
C PRO A 352 -0.25 3.62 -21.92
N ILE A 353 -0.72 3.54 -20.68
CA ILE A 353 -0.42 2.43 -19.76
C ILE A 353 -1.51 1.38 -19.85
N VAL A 354 -1.16 0.11 -19.62
CA VAL A 354 -2.10 -1.01 -19.74
C VAL A 354 -2.26 -1.75 -18.42
N ILE A 355 -3.49 -1.81 -17.91
CA ILE A 355 -3.86 -2.77 -16.88
C ILE A 355 -4.09 -4.12 -17.56
N ASP A 356 -3.24 -5.11 -17.29
CA ASP A 356 -3.39 -6.48 -17.77
C ASP A 356 -4.58 -7.18 -17.10
N LYS A 357 -4.66 -7.06 -15.77
CA LYS A 357 -5.68 -7.70 -14.94
C LYS A 357 -6.06 -6.87 -13.72
N MET A 358 -7.33 -6.86 -13.38
CA MET A 358 -7.86 -6.39 -12.11
C MET A 358 -8.83 -7.41 -11.53
N VAL A 359 -8.60 -7.83 -10.29
CA VAL A 359 -9.42 -8.81 -9.58
C VAL A 359 -9.67 -8.33 -8.16
N LEU A 360 -10.94 -8.35 -7.72
CA LEU A 360 -11.30 -8.07 -6.32
C LEU A 360 -11.80 -9.34 -5.67
N THR A 361 -11.35 -9.57 -4.45
CA THR A 361 -11.74 -10.73 -3.65
C THR A 361 -12.04 -10.35 -2.21
N VAL A 362 -12.83 -11.20 -1.55
CA VAL A 362 -13.13 -11.05 -0.12
C VAL A 362 -12.81 -12.33 0.64
N GLY A 363 -12.33 -12.17 1.87
CA GLY A 363 -11.95 -13.25 2.77
C GLY A 363 -12.57 -13.12 4.15
N LYS A 364 -12.88 -14.27 4.76
CA LYS A 364 -13.30 -14.37 6.17
C LYS A 364 -12.09 -14.32 7.09
N GLU A 365 -12.34 -14.18 8.39
CA GLU A 365 -11.31 -14.32 9.40
C GLU A 365 -10.63 -15.69 9.32
N HIS A 366 -9.30 -15.66 9.19
CA HIS A 366 -8.45 -16.81 9.25
C HIS A 366 -8.27 -17.25 10.71
N ASN A 367 -8.57 -18.50 11.04
CA ASN A 367 -8.15 -19.13 12.32
C ASN A 367 -6.68 -19.60 12.30
N ARG A 368 -5.85 -19.08 11.38
CA ARG A 368 -4.45 -19.50 11.21
C ARG A 368 -3.53 -18.34 11.53
N ALA A 369 -2.52 -18.59 12.36
CA ALA A 369 -1.45 -17.63 12.61
C ALA A 369 -0.76 -17.26 11.28
N GLU A 370 -0.69 -15.96 10.96
CA GLU A 370 0.17 -15.44 9.90
C GLU A 370 1.58 -16.03 10.11
N ARG A 371 2.13 -16.68 9.08
CA ARG A 371 3.45 -17.31 9.16
C ARG A 371 4.50 -16.29 8.73
N SER A 372 5.57 -16.15 9.51
CA SER A 372 6.74 -15.35 9.15
C SER A 372 7.33 -15.81 7.82
N THR A 373 7.79 -14.85 7.04
CA THR A 373 7.84 -14.90 5.56
C THR A 373 9.07 -15.58 4.95
N LEU A 374 9.87 -16.29 5.73
CA LEU A 374 11.15 -16.78 5.22
C LEU A 374 11.38 -18.24 5.64
N GLY A 375 11.15 -19.15 4.68
CA GLY A 375 11.19 -20.61 4.80
C GLY A 375 10.29 -21.19 3.71
N LEU A 376 10.89 -21.95 2.79
CA LEU A 376 10.31 -22.45 1.54
C LEU A 376 8.79 -22.78 1.55
N ALA A 377 8.09 -22.17 0.59
CA ALA A 377 6.82 -22.58 -0.03
C ALA A 377 5.62 -22.97 0.87
N THR A 378 4.69 -22.03 1.04
CA THR A 378 3.28 -22.31 0.70
C THR A 378 2.63 -21.07 0.10
N CYS A 379 1.89 -21.25 -0.99
CA CYS A 379 0.94 -20.29 -1.58
C CYS A 379 -0.02 -19.55 -0.62
N TRP A 380 -0.05 -19.97 0.65
CA TRP A 380 -0.93 -19.51 1.70
C TRP A 380 -0.20 -18.72 2.81
N ALA A 381 1.13 -18.62 2.78
CA ALA A 381 1.90 -18.03 3.87
C ALA A 381 1.71 -16.50 3.97
N ILE A 382 1.56 -15.82 2.83
CA ILE A 382 1.19 -14.40 2.75
C ILE A 382 -0.19 -14.33 2.08
N PRO A 383 -1.26 -14.06 2.84
CA PRO A 383 -2.61 -14.06 2.29
C PRO A 383 -2.79 -13.06 1.12
N ILE A 384 -2.08 -11.93 1.08
CA ILE A 384 -2.17 -10.97 -0.03
C ILE A 384 -1.51 -11.51 -1.32
N LEU A 385 -0.39 -12.23 -1.19
CA LEU A 385 0.33 -12.87 -2.31
C LEU A 385 -0.43 -14.06 -2.89
N SER A 386 -1.39 -14.60 -2.13
CA SER A 386 -2.20 -15.72 -2.58
C SER A 386 -2.89 -15.38 -3.91
N ILE A 387 -3.53 -14.20 -4.03
CA ILE A 387 -4.25 -13.74 -5.23
C ILE A 387 -3.35 -13.71 -6.45
N TYR A 388 -2.14 -13.15 -6.30
CA TYR A 388 -1.12 -13.18 -7.35
C TYR A 388 -0.80 -14.61 -7.79
N ASN A 389 -0.57 -15.49 -6.83
CA ASN A 389 -0.21 -16.88 -7.14
C ASN A 389 -1.35 -17.63 -7.86
N TYR A 390 -2.62 -17.37 -7.54
CA TYR A 390 -3.76 -17.98 -8.24
C TYR A 390 -3.97 -17.41 -9.65
N ILE A 391 -3.94 -16.08 -9.80
CA ILE A 391 -4.41 -15.37 -11.00
C ILE A 391 -3.28 -15.15 -12.03
N VAL A 392 -2.03 -15.07 -11.57
CA VAL A 392 -0.87 -14.76 -12.42
C VAL A 392 0.04 -15.98 -12.61
N GLN A 393 0.44 -16.67 -11.55
CA GLN A 393 1.45 -17.74 -11.63
C GLN A 393 0.92 -19.14 -11.90
N GLY A 394 -0.18 -19.53 -11.24
CA GLY A 394 -0.67 -20.91 -11.24
C GLY A 394 0.22 -21.89 -10.47
N HIS A 395 1.04 -21.47 -9.52
CA HIS A 395 1.90 -22.38 -8.73
C HIS A 395 1.18 -23.08 -7.57
N CYS A 396 -0.16 -23.00 -7.52
CA CYS A 396 -0.96 -23.38 -6.34
C CYS A 396 -2.16 -24.27 -6.72
N ASN A 397 -2.27 -25.45 -6.09
CA ASN A 397 -3.39 -26.38 -6.32
C ASN A 397 -4.66 -25.99 -5.56
N GLN A 398 -5.39 -24.96 -5.99
CA GLN A 398 -6.35 -24.31 -5.09
C GLN A 398 -7.61 -23.70 -5.73
N ALA A 399 -8.07 -24.24 -6.86
CA ALA A 399 -9.39 -23.94 -7.39
C ALA A 399 -10.52 -24.21 -6.36
N ASP A 400 -10.34 -25.15 -5.43
CA ASP A 400 -11.34 -25.48 -4.41
C ASP A 400 -11.49 -24.41 -3.30
N LYS A 401 -10.44 -23.60 -3.09
CA LYS A 401 -10.47 -22.49 -2.12
C LYS A 401 -11.01 -21.21 -2.72
N PHE A 402 -10.76 -21.02 -4.00
CA PHE A 402 -11.14 -19.82 -4.71
C PHE A 402 -12.52 -20.02 -5.34
N VAL A 403 -13.54 -19.35 -4.81
CA VAL A 403 -14.94 -19.56 -5.20
C VAL A 403 -15.53 -18.31 -5.85
N HIS A 404 -16.54 -18.52 -6.70
CA HIS A 404 -17.28 -17.44 -7.37
C HIS A 404 -18.71 -17.26 -6.82
N ASN A 405 -19.13 -18.12 -5.89
CA ASN A 405 -20.48 -18.15 -5.36
C ASN A 405 -20.51 -17.85 -3.86
N ALA A 406 -21.33 -16.87 -3.47
CA ALA A 406 -21.49 -16.45 -2.09
C ALA A 406 -22.06 -17.57 -1.19
N ALA A 407 -22.96 -18.41 -1.70
CA ALA A 407 -23.52 -19.51 -0.93
C ALA A 407 -22.44 -20.53 -0.51
N ASP A 408 -21.51 -20.83 -1.41
CA ASP A 408 -20.39 -21.74 -1.11
C ASP A 408 -19.38 -21.11 -0.14
N PHE A 409 -19.20 -19.79 -0.22
CA PHE A 409 -18.31 -19.03 0.65
C PHE A 409 -18.84 -18.94 2.10
N PHE A 410 -20.10 -18.53 2.27
CA PHE A 410 -20.72 -18.40 3.60
C PHE A 410 -21.22 -19.73 4.18
N GLY A 411 -21.59 -20.69 3.34
CA GLY A 411 -22.07 -22.01 3.75
C GLY A 411 -20.97 -22.98 4.17
N SER A 412 -19.69 -22.64 3.94
CA SER A 412 -18.55 -23.47 4.32
C SER A 412 -17.76 -22.86 5.49
N PRO A 413 -17.36 -23.65 6.50
CA PRO A 413 -16.41 -23.21 7.50
C PRO A 413 -14.97 -23.19 6.97
N ALA A 414 -14.74 -23.70 5.75
CA ALA A 414 -13.42 -23.68 5.13
C ALA A 414 -12.98 -22.26 4.81
N ASP A 415 -11.66 -22.11 4.81
CA ASP A 415 -10.95 -20.91 4.39
C ASP A 415 -11.03 -20.78 2.86
N LYS A 416 -12.07 -20.07 2.43
CA LYS A 416 -12.37 -19.78 1.03
C LYS A 416 -12.12 -18.30 0.74
N ILE A 417 -11.74 -18.00 -0.50
CA ILE A 417 -11.60 -16.66 -1.05
C ILE A 417 -12.71 -16.50 -2.10
N LEU A 418 -13.54 -15.48 -1.97
CA LEU A 418 -14.62 -15.21 -2.93
C LEU A 418 -14.16 -14.13 -3.90
N GLN A 419 -14.09 -14.44 -5.20
CA GLN A 419 -13.95 -13.42 -6.24
C GLN A 419 -15.29 -12.76 -6.48
N ILE A 420 -15.32 -11.44 -6.29
CA ILE A 420 -16.52 -10.64 -6.46
C ILE A 420 -16.48 -9.84 -7.77
N PHE A 421 -15.29 -9.64 -8.35
CA PHE A 421 -15.09 -8.88 -9.58
C PHE A 421 -13.86 -9.37 -10.36
N GLY A 422 -13.89 -9.18 -11.67
CA GLY A 422 -12.87 -9.57 -12.63
C GLY A 422 -13.25 -10.85 -13.38
N SER A 423 -12.81 -10.98 -14.62
CA SER A 423 -13.03 -12.15 -15.50
C SER A 423 -11.86 -13.13 -15.48
N SER A 424 -10.70 -12.72 -14.96
CA SER A 424 -9.54 -13.61 -14.80
C SER A 424 -9.88 -14.69 -13.77
N LEU A 425 -9.73 -15.95 -14.17
CA LEU A 425 -9.97 -17.12 -13.32
C LEU A 425 -8.65 -17.67 -12.76
N PRO A 426 -8.68 -18.37 -11.62
CA PRO A 426 -7.50 -19.07 -11.09
C PRO A 426 -6.91 -20.02 -12.13
N LEU A 427 -5.60 -19.94 -12.31
CA LEU A 427 -4.85 -20.82 -13.21
C LEU A 427 -4.71 -22.21 -12.59
N PRO A 428 -4.74 -23.28 -13.42
CA PRO A 428 -4.45 -24.63 -12.95
C PRO A 428 -3.02 -24.71 -12.38
N PRO A 429 -2.76 -25.64 -11.44
CA PRO A 429 -1.43 -25.82 -10.89
C PRO A 429 -0.41 -26.17 -11.98
N LYS A 430 0.74 -25.51 -11.98
CA LYS A 430 1.92 -25.93 -12.74
C LYS A 430 2.46 -27.23 -12.13
N ASN A 431 2.69 -28.26 -12.95
CA ASN A 431 3.35 -29.49 -12.53
C ASN A 431 4.84 -29.20 -12.30
N SER A 432 5.26 -28.87 -11.09
CA SER A 432 6.68 -28.71 -10.77
C SER A 432 7.30 -30.07 -10.41
N ASN A 433 7.96 -30.68 -11.40
CA ASN A 433 9.04 -31.66 -11.18
C ASN A 433 10.42 -30.96 -11.21
N GLU A 434 10.47 -29.66 -10.94
CA GLU A 434 11.71 -28.90 -10.86
C GLU A 434 12.15 -28.86 -9.40
N THR A 435 13.25 -29.56 -9.14
CA THR A 435 14.07 -29.34 -7.96
C THR A 435 14.49 -27.88 -7.94
N LEU A 436 14.40 -27.23 -6.77
CA LEU A 436 15.05 -25.95 -6.52
C LEU A 436 16.56 -26.19 -6.58
N ASP A 437 17.11 -26.25 -7.79
CA ASP A 437 18.54 -26.37 -8.06
C ASP A 437 19.19 -24.99 -7.88
N ASP A 438 19.40 -24.59 -6.63
CA ASP A 438 20.52 -23.72 -6.31
C ASP A 438 21.03 -23.93 -4.87
N GLU A 439 21.52 -25.13 -4.60
CA GLU A 439 22.24 -25.45 -3.34
C GLU A 439 23.47 -24.55 -3.13
N SER A 440 24.00 -23.93 -4.18
CA SER A 440 25.18 -23.07 -4.12
C SER A 440 24.90 -21.65 -3.60
N ALA A 441 23.69 -21.13 -3.84
CA ALA A 441 23.21 -19.86 -3.27
C ALA A 441 22.82 -19.99 -1.79
N LEU A 442 22.27 -21.14 -1.38
CA LEU A 442 21.90 -21.41 0.02
C LEU A 442 23.13 -21.33 0.95
N ILE A 443 24.23 -21.99 0.60
CA ILE A 443 25.41 -22.10 1.49
C ILE A 443 26.07 -20.73 1.76
N ASN A 444 26.07 -19.82 0.78
CA ASN A 444 26.60 -18.46 0.96
C ASN A 444 25.62 -17.52 1.68
N PHE A 445 24.30 -17.75 1.57
CA PHE A 445 23.26 -17.00 2.28
C PHE A 445 23.16 -17.38 3.76
N MET A 446 23.55 -18.61 4.12
CA MET A 446 23.40 -19.19 5.46
C MET A 446 24.45 -18.75 6.49
N SER A 447 25.47 -17.99 6.10
CA SER A 447 26.55 -17.56 7.02
C SER A 447 26.33 -16.19 7.68
N ASP A 448 25.46 -15.36 7.11
CA ASP A 448 25.24 -13.97 7.52
C ASP A 448 23.90 -13.86 8.26
N VAL A 449 23.95 -13.46 9.54
CA VAL A 449 22.77 -13.31 10.41
C VAL A 449 22.12 -11.97 10.09
N LYS A 450 21.61 -11.81 8.87
CA LYS A 450 20.97 -10.57 8.41
C LYS A 450 19.49 -10.82 8.20
N GLY A 451 18.69 -10.07 8.95
CA GLY A 451 17.25 -10.08 8.80
C GLY A 451 16.87 -9.41 7.51
N THR A 452 15.92 -9.98 6.79
CA THR A 452 15.31 -9.36 5.61
C THR A 452 14.19 -8.43 6.07
N LEU A 453 14.06 -7.25 5.47
CA LEU A 453 12.91 -6.37 5.71
C LEU A 453 11.67 -7.02 5.09
N THR A 454 10.67 -7.36 5.90
CA THR A 454 9.47 -8.07 5.42
C THR A 454 8.21 -7.22 5.54
N TYR A 455 8.22 -6.23 6.44
CA TYR A 455 7.08 -5.35 6.67
C TYR A 455 7.52 -3.92 6.96
N ILE A 456 6.75 -2.94 6.49
CA ILE A 456 6.90 -1.53 6.84
C ILE A 456 5.53 -1.02 7.26
N THR A 457 5.44 -0.37 8.41
CA THR A 457 4.24 0.39 8.83
C THR A 457 4.58 1.86 8.73
N THR A 458 3.96 2.58 7.80
CA THR A 458 4.41 3.94 7.47
C THR A 458 3.78 4.99 8.37
N ASN A 459 2.49 4.85 8.68
CA ASN A 459 1.75 5.72 9.58
C ASN A 459 0.97 4.89 10.60
N MET A 460 1.25 5.11 11.89
CA MET A 460 0.55 4.51 13.03
C MET A 460 -0.24 5.56 13.83
N GLY A 461 -0.62 6.67 13.20
CA GLY A 461 -1.36 7.76 13.83
C GLY A 461 -0.56 8.46 14.93
N GLU A 462 0.76 8.61 14.74
CA GLU A 462 1.70 9.10 15.76
C GLU A 462 1.80 8.16 16.99
N HIS A 463 1.93 6.85 16.75
CA HIS A 463 2.09 5.82 17.79
C HIS A 463 3.21 4.79 17.52
N ALA A 464 4.29 5.17 16.83
CA ALA A 464 5.37 4.25 16.48
C ALA A 464 6.10 3.58 17.67
N LEU A 465 6.10 4.21 18.84
CA LEU A 465 6.64 3.64 20.08
C LEU A 465 5.57 2.91 20.90
N THR A 466 4.38 3.49 21.01
CA THR A 466 3.36 3.05 21.97
C THR A 466 2.51 1.90 21.46
N VAL A 467 2.17 1.85 20.16
CA VAL A 467 1.39 0.73 19.60
C VAL A 467 2.16 -0.60 19.64
N PRO A 468 3.44 -0.70 19.18
CA PRO A 468 4.20 -1.95 19.27
C PRO A 468 4.41 -2.40 20.71
N ALA A 469 4.64 -1.46 21.63
CA ALA A 469 4.79 -1.72 23.05
C ALA A 469 3.52 -2.29 23.68
N THR A 470 2.36 -1.68 23.43
CA THR A 470 1.06 -2.19 23.88
C THR A 470 0.78 -3.57 23.30
N ALA A 471 1.09 -3.80 22.02
CA ALA A 471 0.93 -5.10 21.37
C ALA A 471 1.73 -6.22 22.09
N LEU A 472 3.01 -5.96 22.40
CA LEU A 472 3.87 -6.90 23.11
C LEU A 472 3.43 -7.12 24.56
N ALA A 473 3.07 -6.05 25.27
CA ALA A 473 2.61 -6.14 26.65
C ALA A 473 1.31 -6.96 26.75
N CYS A 474 0.32 -6.67 25.89
CA CYS A 474 -0.98 -7.33 25.85
C CYS A 474 -1.00 -8.67 25.09
N LYS A 475 0.15 -9.15 24.60
CA LYS A 475 0.27 -10.36 23.76
C LYS A 475 -0.75 -10.36 22.59
N ALA A 476 -0.94 -9.21 21.97
CA ALA A 476 -1.91 -8.98 20.91
C ALA A 476 -1.21 -8.66 19.58
N SER A 477 -1.81 -9.10 18.47
CA SER A 477 -1.29 -8.71 17.15
C SER A 477 -1.60 -7.24 16.87
N MET A 478 -0.56 -6.43 16.72
CA MET A 478 -0.66 -5.04 16.31
C MET A 478 -1.51 -4.88 15.03
N ARG A 479 -1.22 -5.69 14.00
CA ARG A 479 -1.84 -5.61 12.66
C ARG A 479 -3.29 -6.06 12.63
N GLU A 480 -3.66 -7.00 13.50
CA GLU A 480 -4.96 -7.66 13.45
C GLU A 480 -5.92 -7.18 14.52
N LYS A 481 -5.41 -6.60 15.63
CA LYS A 481 -6.22 -6.21 16.79
C LYS A 481 -6.13 -4.73 17.14
N ILE A 482 -5.04 -4.04 16.78
CA ILE A 482 -4.83 -2.63 17.16
C ILE A 482 -5.03 -1.69 15.96
N LEU A 483 -4.19 -1.81 14.92
CA LEU A 483 -4.19 -0.89 13.79
C LEU A 483 -5.53 -0.77 13.04
N PRO A 484 -6.28 -1.87 12.76
CA PRO A 484 -7.60 -1.80 12.12
C PRO A 484 -8.63 -0.95 12.85
N HIS A 485 -8.44 -0.73 14.16
CA HIS A 485 -9.39 -0.07 15.04
C HIS A 485 -8.83 1.22 15.66
N LEU A 486 -7.59 1.60 15.34
CA LEU A 486 -6.90 2.70 16.02
C LEU A 486 -7.63 4.05 15.85
N ARG A 487 -8.27 4.27 14.70
CA ARG A 487 -9.03 5.50 14.38
C ARG A 487 -10.53 5.40 14.68
N ASN A 488 -11.07 4.19 14.82
CA ASN A 488 -12.51 3.96 15.08
C ASN A 488 -12.78 3.87 16.60
N ARG A 489 -14.03 4.10 17.04
CA ARG A 489 -14.39 4.12 18.47
C ARG A 489 -13.80 2.92 19.22
N ARG A 490 -13.02 3.23 20.27
CA ARG A 490 -12.23 2.32 21.12
C ARG A 490 -13.04 1.21 21.79
N ASP A 491 -14.37 1.28 21.73
CA ASP A 491 -15.35 0.34 22.32
C ASP A 491 -15.15 -1.15 21.94
N LEU A 492 -14.42 -1.44 20.84
CA LEU A 492 -14.17 -2.81 20.35
C LEU A 492 -12.81 -3.38 20.79
N ALA A 493 -11.91 -2.58 21.38
CA ALA A 493 -10.60 -3.06 21.80
C ALA A 493 -10.69 -3.81 23.15
N PRO A 494 -9.97 -4.93 23.32
CA PRO A 494 -9.78 -5.55 24.63
C PRO A 494 -9.32 -4.53 25.67
N GLY A 495 -9.82 -4.62 26.90
CA GLY A 495 -9.49 -3.67 27.97
C GLY A 495 -7.99 -3.36 28.06
N CYS A 496 -7.14 -4.39 28.13
CA CYS A 496 -5.67 -4.26 28.14
C CYS A 496 -5.13 -3.27 27.10
N ILE A 497 -5.59 -3.38 25.86
CA ILE A 497 -5.06 -2.60 24.72
C ILE A 497 -5.47 -1.14 24.87
N ASP A 498 -6.73 -0.90 25.18
CA ASP A 498 -7.30 0.46 25.17
C ASP A 498 -6.65 1.35 26.24
N TRP A 499 -6.65 0.91 27.50
CA TRP A 499 -6.12 1.72 28.58
C TRP A 499 -4.59 1.80 28.55
N THR A 500 -3.87 0.72 28.19
CA THR A 500 -2.40 0.76 28.09
C THR A 500 -1.97 1.74 27.02
N LEU A 501 -2.60 1.68 25.83
CA LEU A 501 -2.29 2.60 24.76
C LEU A 501 -2.63 4.05 25.14
N SER A 502 -3.79 4.29 25.73
CA SER A 502 -4.20 5.64 26.16
C SER A 502 -3.21 6.25 27.16
N ILE A 503 -2.84 5.50 28.20
CA ILE A 503 -1.91 5.96 29.24
C ILE A 503 -0.52 6.23 28.64
N LEU A 504 0.02 5.31 27.83
CA LEU A 504 1.34 5.49 27.23
C LEU A 504 1.38 6.67 26.25
N THR A 505 0.32 6.86 25.48
CA THR A 505 0.20 7.99 24.54
C THR A 505 0.18 9.31 25.29
N ASP A 506 -0.70 9.49 26.28
CA ASP A 506 -0.79 10.74 27.03
C ASP A 506 0.50 11.00 27.83
N PHE A 507 1.13 9.96 28.42
CA PHE A 507 2.44 10.11 29.07
C PHE A 507 3.52 10.56 28.09
N THR A 508 3.56 9.97 26.89
CA THR A 508 4.56 10.34 25.86
C THR A 508 4.31 11.74 25.31
N LEU A 509 3.06 12.19 25.21
CA LEU A 509 2.74 13.57 24.83
C LEU A 509 3.20 14.59 25.87
N LEU A 510 3.07 14.28 27.16
CA LEU A 510 3.43 15.19 28.24
C LEU A 510 4.94 15.22 28.53
N PHE A 511 5.62 14.08 28.44
CA PHE A 511 7.00 13.93 28.90
C PHE A 511 7.99 13.54 27.78
N GLY A 512 7.51 13.15 26.60
CA GLY A 512 8.32 12.66 25.49
C GLY A 512 9.10 13.73 24.71
N ALA A 513 9.07 14.99 25.14
CA ALA A 513 9.92 16.04 24.57
C ALA A 513 11.42 15.80 24.88
N SER A 514 11.74 15.04 25.94
CA SER A 514 13.10 14.69 26.34
C SER A 514 13.15 13.36 27.12
N ILE A 515 14.22 12.59 26.93
CA ILE A 515 14.49 11.37 27.71
C ILE A 515 14.76 11.64 29.21
N GLU A 516 15.04 12.89 29.58
CA GLU A 516 15.19 13.33 30.98
C GLU A 516 13.86 13.19 31.76
N TYR A 517 12.72 13.35 31.08
CA TYR A 517 11.40 13.22 31.67
C TYR A 517 10.71 11.93 31.22
N TRP A 518 11.02 11.44 30.03
CA TRP A 518 10.53 10.17 29.49
C TRP A 518 11.46 9.01 29.89
N ASN A 519 11.41 8.62 31.17
CA ASN A 519 12.16 7.47 31.70
C ASN A 519 11.37 6.71 32.77
N SER A 520 11.81 5.50 33.08
CA SER A 520 11.06 4.56 33.94
C SER A 520 10.87 5.09 35.36
N LYS A 521 11.83 5.88 35.86
CA LYS A 521 11.74 6.51 37.20
C LYS A 521 10.63 7.56 37.24
N ASN A 522 10.60 8.47 36.27
CA ASN A 522 9.55 9.48 36.21
C ASN A 522 8.19 8.86 35.90
N PHE A 523 8.14 7.87 35.01
CA PHE A 523 6.93 7.10 34.72
C PHE A 523 6.33 6.50 36.00
N GLY A 524 7.12 5.75 36.77
CA GLY A 524 6.66 5.16 38.03
C GLY A 524 6.18 6.21 39.04
N ARG A 525 6.90 7.33 39.17
CA ARG A 525 6.53 8.44 40.07
C ARG A 525 5.20 9.08 39.68
N VAL A 526 4.97 9.33 38.40
CA VAL A 526 3.73 9.94 37.90
C VAL A 526 2.54 9.02 38.13
N ILE A 527 2.68 7.74 37.77
CA ILE A 527 1.61 6.76 37.99
C ILE A 527 1.30 6.61 39.49
N GLU A 528 2.31 6.53 40.36
CA GLU A 528 2.12 6.44 41.81
C GLU A 528 1.40 7.68 42.38
N ASN A 529 1.80 8.89 41.97
CA ASN A 529 1.15 10.13 42.40
C ASN A 529 -0.32 10.19 41.97
N ILE A 530 -0.64 9.80 40.74
CA ILE A 530 -2.04 9.80 40.27
C ILE A 530 -2.88 8.81 41.06
N VAL A 531 -2.34 7.60 41.31
CA VAL A 531 -3.04 6.57 42.09
C VAL A 531 -3.27 7.02 43.54
N ARG A 532 -2.30 7.72 44.16
CA ARG A 532 -2.37 8.10 45.58
C ARG A 532 -3.13 9.41 45.82
N GLU A 533 -2.87 10.43 45.01
CA GLU A 533 -3.31 11.81 45.24
C GLU A 533 -4.32 12.30 44.18
N GLY A 534 -4.48 11.58 43.07
CA GLY A 534 -5.33 12.01 41.95
C GLY A 534 -4.75 13.16 41.12
N GLU A 535 -3.44 13.37 41.20
CA GLU A 535 -2.72 14.40 40.45
C GLU A 535 -1.37 13.89 39.92
N ILE A 536 -0.83 14.55 38.90
CA ILE A 536 0.48 14.20 38.31
C ILE A 536 1.64 14.51 39.28
N GLY A 537 1.49 15.54 40.12
CA GLY A 537 2.53 15.99 41.06
C GLY A 537 3.65 16.83 40.42
N SER A 538 3.44 17.33 39.20
CA SER A 538 4.30 18.35 38.55
C SER A 538 3.47 19.24 37.62
N ALA A 539 3.87 20.49 37.45
CA ALA A 539 3.24 21.39 36.50
C ALA A 539 3.48 20.91 35.06
N VAL A 540 2.41 20.76 34.28
CA VAL A 540 2.43 20.36 32.87
C VAL A 540 1.72 21.41 32.03
N ALA A 541 2.21 21.62 30.81
CA ALA A 541 1.70 22.68 29.93
C ALA A 541 0.33 22.33 29.31
N ASP A 542 0.11 21.05 28.97
CA ASP A 542 -1.12 20.56 28.36
C ASP A 542 -2.06 19.96 29.42
N VAL A 543 -3.01 20.78 29.87
CA VAL A 543 -3.97 20.44 30.93
C VAL A 543 -5.00 19.41 30.48
N ASP A 544 -5.38 19.41 29.20
CA ASP A 544 -6.37 18.49 28.66
C ASP A 544 -5.79 17.07 28.60
N THR A 545 -4.57 16.94 28.08
CA THR A 545 -3.84 15.66 28.07
C THR A 545 -3.54 15.17 29.49
N ALA A 546 -3.18 16.06 30.40
CA ALA A 546 -3.01 15.74 31.81
C ALA A 546 -4.28 15.17 32.46
N SER A 547 -5.44 15.77 32.16
CA SER A 547 -6.72 15.32 32.71
C SER A 547 -7.09 13.94 32.18
N ARG A 548 -6.91 13.69 30.87
CA ARG A 548 -7.14 12.35 30.27
C ARG A 548 -6.24 11.27 30.87
N LEU A 549 -4.97 11.60 31.13
CA LEU A 549 -4.03 10.68 31.78
C LEU A 549 -4.50 10.34 33.20
N ILE A 550 -4.89 11.35 33.98
CA ILE A 550 -5.41 11.16 35.35
C ILE A 550 -6.64 10.26 35.33
N GLU A 551 -7.63 10.57 34.49
CA GLU A 551 -8.86 9.79 34.35
C GLU A 551 -8.56 8.33 33.97
N SER A 552 -7.70 8.11 32.97
CA SER A 552 -7.35 6.75 32.50
C SER A 552 -6.63 5.94 33.58
N VAL A 553 -5.69 6.54 34.30
CA VAL A 553 -4.94 5.86 35.37
C VAL A 553 -5.86 5.60 36.57
N GLN A 554 -6.73 6.54 36.95
CA GLN A 554 -7.67 6.31 38.06
C GLN A 554 -8.67 5.20 37.75
N ALA A 555 -9.24 5.20 36.54
CA ALA A 555 -10.23 4.20 36.13
C ALA A 555 -9.67 2.78 36.02
N HIS A 556 -8.39 2.63 35.64
CA HIS A 556 -7.85 1.31 35.28
C HIS A 556 -6.68 0.83 36.14
N VAL A 557 -6.03 1.72 36.90
CA VAL A 557 -4.87 1.39 37.73
C VAL A 557 -5.16 1.64 39.21
N ALA A 558 -5.95 2.67 39.57
CA ALA A 558 -6.30 2.93 40.97
C ALA A 558 -7.43 2.01 41.48
N GLU A 559 -8.33 1.55 40.59
CA GLU A 559 -9.35 0.54 40.90
C GLU A 559 -8.84 -0.91 40.74
N ALA A 560 -7.63 -1.10 40.20
CA ALA A 560 -7.01 -2.40 40.02
C ALA A 560 -6.72 -3.05 41.39
N THR A 561 -7.31 -4.21 41.64
CA THR A 561 -7.13 -4.97 42.88
C THR A 561 -5.84 -5.80 42.89
N GLU A 562 -5.09 -5.82 41.79
CA GLU A 562 -3.90 -6.65 41.60
C GLU A 562 -2.66 -5.83 41.19
N VAL A 563 -1.53 -6.08 41.85
CA VAL A 563 -0.18 -5.54 41.53
C VAL A 563 0.22 -5.83 40.07
N ALA A 564 -0.43 -6.80 39.43
CA ALA A 564 -0.20 -7.24 38.06
C ALA A 564 -0.45 -6.13 37.01
N ASP A 565 -1.43 -5.25 37.20
CA ASP A 565 -1.79 -4.23 36.20
C ASP A 565 -0.73 -3.11 36.12
N ILE A 566 -0.15 -2.73 37.25
CA ILE A 566 0.97 -1.77 37.31
C ILE A 566 2.23 -2.37 36.66
N ILE A 567 2.51 -3.65 36.94
CA ILE A 567 3.63 -4.38 36.32
C ILE A 567 3.46 -4.44 34.80
N HIS A 568 2.24 -4.70 34.34
CA HIS A 568 1.92 -4.73 32.92
C HIS A 568 2.20 -3.39 32.24
N LEU A 569 1.68 -2.30 32.80
CA LEU A 569 1.87 -0.96 32.26
C LEU A 569 3.35 -0.56 32.20
N LYS A 570 4.11 -0.87 33.27
CA LYS A 570 5.56 -0.66 33.29
C LYS A 570 6.26 -1.46 32.21
N THR A 571 5.86 -2.72 32.00
CA THR A 571 6.42 -3.57 30.94
C THR A 571 6.18 -2.98 29.55
N ALA A 572 5.00 -2.42 29.31
CA ALA A 572 4.69 -1.73 28.06
C ALA A 572 5.58 -0.47 27.88
N PHE A 573 5.81 0.30 28.94
CA PHE A 573 6.73 1.43 28.88
C PHE A 573 8.18 0.98 28.59
N ASP A 574 8.65 -0.10 29.23
CA ASP A 574 9.98 -0.69 28.97
C ASP A 574 10.14 -1.07 27.49
N PHE A 575 9.13 -1.67 26.85
CA PHE A 575 9.14 -1.96 25.41
C PHE A 575 9.19 -0.70 24.54
N SER A 576 8.51 0.38 24.96
CA SER A 576 8.59 1.66 24.27
C SER A 576 10.02 2.20 24.32
N GLN A 577 10.68 2.14 25.48
CA GLN A 577 12.07 2.56 25.64
C GLN A 577 13.02 1.75 24.76
N LEU A 578 12.86 0.42 24.72
CA LEU A 578 13.68 -0.44 23.85
C LEU A 578 13.48 -0.15 22.35
N SER A 579 12.25 0.16 21.95
CA SER A 579 11.96 0.56 20.56
C SER A 579 12.64 1.89 20.21
N TYR A 580 12.64 2.85 21.14
CA TYR A 580 13.36 4.12 20.96
C TYR A 580 14.88 3.93 20.94
N VAL A 581 15.42 3.10 21.83
CA VAL A 581 16.85 2.71 21.81
C VAL A 581 17.25 2.12 20.45
N SER A 582 16.39 1.25 19.88
CA SER A 582 16.62 0.68 18.55
C SER A 582 16.68 1.77 17.48
N TYR A 583 15.79 2.76 17.52
CA TYR A 583 15.84 3.93 16.64
C TYR A 583 17.17 4.68 16.77
N VAL A 584 17.54 5.05 17.99
CA VAL A 584 18.75 5.83 18.30
C VAL A 584 20.01 5.14 17.76
N ARG A 585 20.09 3.81 17.88
CA ARG A 585 21.25 3.03 17.40
C ARG A 585 21.36 2.92 15.88
N HIS A 586 20.29 3.21 15.16
CA HIS A 586 20.19 2.94 13.73
C HIS A 586 19.95 4.18 12.86
N THR A 587 19.67 5.33 13.50
CA THR A 587 19.60 6.61 12.80
C THR A 587 21.01 7.10 12.45
N GLU A 588 21.18 7.60 11.22
CA GLU A 588 22.37 8.39 10.83
C GLU A 588 22.03 9.88 10.72
N GLU A 589 20.76 10.22 10.95
CA GLU A 589 20.27 11.59 11.04
C GLU A 589 20.19 12.01 12.51
N GLU A 590 19.96 13.31 12.74
CA GLU A 590 19.79 13.85 14.08
C GLU A 590 18.69 13.09 14.85
N VAL A 591 19.05 12.65 16.06
CA VAL A 591 18.12 11.93 16.94
C VAL A 591 16.98 12.87 17.31
N VAL A 592 15.74 12.42 17.12
CA VAL A 592 14.54 13.18 17.49
C VAL A 592 14.01 12.70 18.83
N SER A 593 13.25 13.55 19.52
CA SER A 593 12.66 13.21 20.82
C SER A 593 11.71 12.00 20.74
N PRO A 594 11.46 11.27 21.84
CA PRO A 594 10.47 10.19 21.88
C PRO A 594 9.10 10.58 21.31
N GLN A 595 8.62 11.78 21.61
CA GLN A 595 7.37 12.31 21.08
C GLN A 595 7.42 12.48 19.55
N SER A 596 8.53 12.96 18.99
CA SER A 596 8.67 13.14 17.54
C SER A 596 8.88 11.82 16.81
N ALA A 597 9.57 10.86 17.44
CA ALA A 597 9.82 9.52 16.89
C ALA A 597 8.53 8.72 16.68
N GLN A 598 7.44 9.07 17.38
CA GLN A 598 6.12 8.47 17.20
C GLN A 598 5.56 8.58 15.76
N ALA A 599 6.00 9.60 15.00
CA ALA A 599 5.56 9.83 13.62
C ALA A 599 6.37 9.03 12.58
N LEU A 600 7.48 8.43 12.97
CA LEU A 600 8.38 7.71 12.06
C LEU A 600 7.83 6.32 11.70
N PRO A 601 8.17 5.79 10.52
CA PRO A 601 7.75 4.46 10.11
C PRO A 601 8.49 3.35 10.89
N LEU A 602 7.84 2.19 11.00
CA LEU A 602 8.34 0.99 11.67
C LEU A 602 8.58 -0.14 10.66
N GLY A 603 9.84 -0.55 10.51
CA GLY A 603 10.23 -1.73 9.75
C GLY A 603 10.28 -2.99 10.62
N ARG A 604 9.81 -4.13 10.10
CA ARG A 604 9.98 -5.45 10.71
C ARG A 604 10.96 -6.26 9.87
N TYR A 605 12.01 -6.72 10.53
CA TYR A 605 13.04 -7.58 9.95
C TYR A 605 12.88 -8.99 10.48
N GLU A 606 13.00 -9.99 9.60
CA GLU A 606 12.83 -11.41 9.97
C GLU A 606 14.04 -12.23 9.53
N LEU A 607 14.42 -13.19 10.36
CA LEU A 607 15.39 -14.24 10.07
C LEU A 607 14.66 -15.59 10.11
N ALA A 608 14.68 -16.32 8.99
CA ALA A 608 14.18 -17.68 8.89
C ALA A 608 14.89 -18.60 9.89
N LEU A 609 14.15 -19.37 10.69
CA LEU A 609 14.72 -20.41 11.56
C LEU A 609 14.62 -21.82 10.96
N VAL A 610 13.72 -22.04 10.00
CA VAL A 610 13.46 -23.36 9.40
C VAL A 610 14.74 -23.96 8.83
N ASP A 611 15.44 -23.17 8.01
CA ASP A 611 16.68 -23.58 7.32
C ASP A 611 17.94 -23.02 8.01
N TYR A 612 17.80 -22.47 9.22
CA TYR A 612 18.93 -21.86 9.94
C TYR A 612 19.94 -22.91 10.39
N HIS A 613 21.23 -22.69 10.13
CA HIS A 613 22.30 -23.55 10.62
C HIS A 613 23.21 -22.75 11.55
N PHE A 614 23.44 -23.30 12.75
CA PHE A 614 24.29 -22.64 13.73
C PHE A 614 25.76 -22.64 13.26
N ILE A 615 26.38 -21.47 13.35
CA ILE A 615 27.81 -21.26 13.06
C ILE A 615 28.41 -20.56 14.27
N GLU A 616 29.46 -21.13 14.84
CA GLU A 616 30.13 -20.53 15.98
C GLU A 616 30.76 -19.19 15.59
N THR A 617 30.63 -18.19 16.47
CA THR A 617 31.23 -16.88 16.26
C THR A 617 32.61 -16.84 16.89
N VAL A 618 33.64 -16.61 16.08
CA VAL A 618 35.02 -16.46 16.56
C VAL A 618 35.18 -15.09 17.24
N PRO A 619 35.67 -15.02 18.49
CA PRO A 619 35.97 -13.76 19.15
C PRO A 619 37.04 -12.97 18.39
N ARG A 620 36.84 -11.64 18.28
CA ARG A 620 37.86 -10.71 17.77
C ARG A 620 38.36 -9.87 18.93
N ILE A 621 39.67 -9.84 19.14
CA ILE A 621 40.29 -9.07 20.22
C ILE A 621 41.22 -8.04 19.61
N ARG A 622 41.19 -6.82 20.13
CA ARG A 622 42.11 -5.77 19.71
C ARG A 622 43.51 -6.03 20.28
N GLN A 623 44.46 -6.26 19.38
CA GLN A 623 45.86 -6.53 19.68
C GLN A 623 46.78 -5.65 18.82
N ASP A 624 47.73 -4.96 19.44
CA ASP A 624 48.66 -4.03 18.77
C ASP A 624 47.93 -3.02 17.84
N GLY A 625 46.77 -2.55 18.30
CA GLY A 625 45.93 -1.61 17.54
C GLY A 625 45.20 -2.20 16.32
N ARG A 626 45.17 -3.54 16.16
CA ARG A 626 44.46 -4.24 15.08
C ARG A 626 43.47 -5.25 15.64
N TRP A 627 42.41 -5.55 14.88
CA TRP A 627 41.48 -6.63 15.22
C TRP A 627 42.07 -7.97 14.80
N VAL A 628 42.25 -8.87 15.77
CA VAL A 628 42.77 -10.21 15.56
C VAL A 628 41.69 -11.23 15.90
N GLU A 629 41.36 -12.11 14.96
CA GLU A 629 40.50 -13.26 15.21
C GLU A 629 41.23 -14.28 16.10
N ARG A 630 40.54 -14.75 17.15
CA ARG A 630 41.08 -15.68 18.13
C ARG A 630 40.33 -17.00 18.07
N PRO A 631 40.59 -17.87 17.07
CA PRO A 631 39.92 -19.16 16.94
C PRO A 631 40.31 -20.16 18.06
N ASP A 632 41.33 -19.84 18.85
CA ASP A 632 41.69 -20.55 20.07
C ASP A 632 40.76 -20.21 21.25
N LEU A 633 40.05 -19.08 21.18
CA LEU A 633 39.09 -18.63 22.18
C LEU A 633 37.66 -18.85 21.68
N HIS A 634 36.75 -19.09 22.62
CA HIS A 634 35.36 -19.43 22.33
C HIS A 634 34.48 -18.64 23.30
N PHE A 635 33.31 -18.20 22.84
CA PHE A 635 32.33 -17.59 23.71
C PHE A 635 31.56 -18.67 24.48
N ASP A 636 31.48 -18.53 25.80
CA ASP A 636 30.56 -19.33 26.62
C ASP A 636 29.19 -18.65 26.66
N ILE A 637 28.15 -19.35 26.21
CA ILE A 637 26.83 -18.77 25.98
C ILE A 637 25.78 -19.48 26.83
N GLU A 638 25.10 -18.71 27.68
CA GLU A 638 23.98 -19.17 28.51
C GLU A 638 22.68 -18.55 28.00
N VAL A 639 21.69 -19.39 27.68
CA VAL A 639 20.33 -18.95 27.32
C VAL A 639 19.40 -19.20 28.50
N ILE A 640 19.03 -18.12 29.20
CA ILE A 640 18.09 -18.14 30.32
C ILE A 640 16.69 -17.91 29.74
N SER A 641 15.83 -18.93 29.81
CA SER A 641 14.44 -18.85 29.36
C SER A 641 13.57 -19.82 30.17
N GLY A 642 12.30 -19.47 30.41
CA GLY A 642 11.36 -20.32 31.12
C GLY A 642 10.76 -19.62 32.34
N VAL A 643 10.23 -20.40 33.26
CA VAL A 643 9.46 -19.92 34.41
C VAL A 643 10.35 -19.05 35.32
N PRO A 644 9.90 -17.87 35.81
CA PRO A 644 10.72 -16.97 36.62
C PRO A 644 11.38 -17.63 37.82
N GLU A 645 10.68 -18.50 38.56
CA GLU A 645 11.21 -19.19 39.73
C GLU A 645 12.41 -20.10 39.39
N GLU A 646 12.40 -20.73 38.22
CA GLU A 646 13.49 -21.63 37.78
C GLU A 646 14.72 -20.84 37.31
N THR A 647 14.51 -19.63 36.78
CA THR A 647 15.57 -18.77 36.26
C THR A 647 16.17 -17.84 37.31
N ASP A 648 15.61 -17.80 38.52
CA ASP A 648 15.96 -16.81 39.55
C ASP A 648 17.44 -16.83 39.93
N ALA A 649 18.02 -18.02 40.11
CA ALA A 649 19.44 -18.15 40.46
C ALA A 649 20.37 -17.49 39.43
N SER A 650 20.16 -17.74 38.12
CA SER A 650 20.93 -17.10 37.07
C SER A 650 20.66 -15.59 37.00
N ARG A 651 19.40 -15.15 37.18
CA ARG A 651 19.05 -13.72 37.17
C ARG A 651 19.69 -12.94 38.32
N GLN A 652 19.74 -13.51 39.53
CA GLN A 652 20.39 -12.89 40.69
C GLN A 652 21.90 -12.75 40.53
N VAL A 653 22.55 -13.64 39.76
CA VAL A 653 23.97 -13.50 39.42
C VAL A 653 24.21 -12.35 38.44
N LEU A 654 23.30 -12.15 37.48
CA LEU A 654 23.43 -11.08 36.47
C LEU A 654 23.12 -9.69 37.01
N LEU A 655 22.12 -9.58 37.89
CA LEU A 655 21.62 -8.29 38.37
C LEU A 655 22.72 -7.31 38.85
N PRO A 656 23.65 -7.69 39.76
CA PRO A 656 24.70 -6.76 40.20
C PRO A 656 25.69 -6.38 39.09
N ILE A 657 25.90 -7.25 38.09
CA ILE A 657 26.76 -6.95 36.93
C ILE A 657 26.13 -5.86 36.07
N ILE A 658 24.84 -5.99 35.77
CA ILE A 658 24.12 -5.02 34.94
C ILE A 658 23.92 -3.69 35.69
N GLU A 659 23.71 -3.71 37.01
CA GLU A 659 23.69 -2.49 37.84
C GLU A 659 25.03 -1.75 37.82
N ALA A 660 26.16 -2.47 37.86
CA ALA A 660 27.48 -1.88 37.70
C ALA A 660 27.68 -1.27 36.30
N TRP A 661 27.20 -1.95 35.25
CA TRP A 661 27.24 -1.42 33.88
C TRP A 661 26.41 -0.16 33.72
N GLN A 662 25.19 -0.14 34.26
CA GLN A 662 24.33 1.06 34.27
C GLN A 662 25.06 2.23 34.93
N HIS A 663 25.66 2.02 36.10
CA HIS A 663 26.40 3.05 36.80
C HIS A 663 27.56 3.60 35.96
N SER A 664 28.32 2.73 35.28
CA SER A 664 29.41 3.14 34.38
C SER A 664 28.90 4.01 33.22
N TYR A 665 27.84 3.57 32.53
CA TYR A 665 27.23 4.36 31.44
C TYR A 665 26.71 5.71 31.92
N SER A 666 25.99 5.76 33.05
CA SER A 666 25.47 7.03 33.62
C SER A 666 26.58 7.97 34.07
N GLN A 667 27.66 7.45 34.66
CA GLN A 667 28.80 8.26 35.06
C GLN A 667 29.50 8.88 33.84
N GLN A 668 29.64 8.11 32.76
CA GLN A 668 30.26 8.59 31.53
C GLN A 668 29.41 9.66 30.83
N GLU A 669 28.09 9.50 30.79
CA GLU A 669 27.14 10.50 30.27
C GLU A 669 27.26 11.83 31.05
N LEU A 670 27.29 11.77 32.38
CA LEU A 670 27.49 12.96 33.24
C LEU A 670 28.84 13.64 32.96
N LEU A 671 29.92 12.88 32.82
CA LEU A 671 31.25 13.42 32.49
C LEU A 671 31.25 14.08 31.11
N PHE A 672 30.54 13.49 30.15
CA PHE A 672 30.43 13.98 28.78
C PHE A 672 29.63 15.28 28.67
N HIS A 673 28.60 15.46 29.51
CA HIS A 673 27.86 16.73 29.61
C HIS A 673 28.62 17.78 30.43
N ALA A 674 29.43 17.37 31.41
CA ALA A 674 30.21 18.28 32.25
C ALA A 674 31.53 18.76 31.61
N SER A 675 32.04 18.06 30.59
CA SER A 675 33.29 18.43 29.92
C SER A 675 33.09 19.60 28.95
N ASP A 676 33.72 20.74 29.22
CA ASP A 676 33.88 21.88 28.29
C ASP A 676 34.82 21.58 27.10
N ILE A 677 35.42 20.38 27.09
CA ILE A 677 36.37 19.95 26.06
C ILE A 677 35.55 19.42 24.88
N LEU A 678 35.48 20.20 23.80
CA LEU A 678 35.00 19.69 22.51
C LEU A 678 35.79 18.41 22.18
N PRO A 679 35.13 17.28 21.85
CA PRO A 679 35.86 16.18 21.22
C PRO A 679 36.59 16.72 19.98
N GLU A 680 37.72 16.11 19.60
CA GLU A 680 38.61 16.59 18.53
C GLU A 680 37.88 16.90 17.20
N SER A 681 36.65 16.41 17.04
CA SER A 681 35.65 16.95 16.11
C SER A 681 34.25 16.94 16.73
N SER A 682 33.37 17.86 16.31
CA SER A 682 31.93 17.83 16.62
C SER A 682 31.26 16.51 16.22
N LEU A 683 31.78 15.82 15.20
CA LEU A 683 31.30 14.53 14.70
C LEU A 683 31.37 13.43 15.76
N ALA A 684 32.44 13.37 16.55
CA ALA A 684 32.57 12.36 17.60
C ALA A 684 31.55 12.55 18.74
N ARG A 685 31.02 13.77 18.95
CA ARG A 685 29.95 14.01 19.93
C ARG A 685 28.61 13.44 19.47
N TYR A 686 28.27 13.67 18.21
CA TYR A 686 27.06 13.13 17.59
C TYR A 686 27.05 11.59 17.50
N GLU A 687 28.21 10.93 17.52
CA GLU A 687 28.29 9.46 17.45
C GLU A 687 28.25 8.79 18.84
N ILE A 688 28.88 9.40 19.86
CA ILE A 688 29.05 8.76 21.18
C ILE A 688 27.87 9.02 22.12
N GLU A 689 27.31 10.24 22.13
CA GLU A 689 26.22 10.63 23.02
C GLU A 689 24.97 9.73 22.84
N PRO A 690 24.47 9.50 21.62
CA PRO A 690 23.34 8.59 21.39
C PRO A 690 23.63 7.15 21.85
N LEU A 691 24.88 6.69 21.72
CA LEU A 691 25.28 5.34 22.12
C LEU A 691 25.27 5.18 23.66
N LEU A 692 25.72 6.20 24.39
CA LEU A 692 25.68 6.22 25.86
C LEU A 692 24.24 6.26 26.36
N GLU A 693 23.41 7.15 25.81
CA GLU A 693 21.98 7.24 26.14
C GLU A 693 21.26 5.92 25.88
N ALA A 694 21.47 5.33 24.69
CA ALA A 694 20.89 4.06 24.32
C ALA A 694 21.32 2.92 25.26
N SER A 695 22.58 2.92 25.68
CA SER A 695 23.14 1.91 26.59
C SER A 695 22.60 2.08 28.02
N ARG A 696 22.48 3.31 28.52
CA ARG A 696 21.83 3.59 29.81
C ARG A 696 20.38 3.13 29.82
N LEU A 697 19.58 3.53 28.83
CA LEU A 697 18.17 3.12 28.71
C LEU A 697 18.03 1.59 28.62
N THR A 698 18.89 0.94 27.82
CA THR A 698 18.89 -0.54 27.74
C THR A 698 19.20 -1.18 29.08
N SER A 699 20.16 -0.64 29.84
CA SER A 699 20.52 -1.17 31.16
C SER A 699 19.43 -0.96 32.20
N GLU A 700 18.70 0.15 32.16
CA GLU A 700 17.52 0.40 33.01
C GLU A 700 16.43 -0.65 32.77
N VAL A 701 16.12 -0.90 31.50
CA VAL A 701 15.14 -1.92 31.11
C VAL A 701 15.63 -3.33 31.48
N ALA A 702 16.91 -3.63 31.28
CA ALA A 702 17.48 -4.93 31.65
C ALA A 702 17.34 -5.19 33.16
N ILE A 703 17.61 -4.19 34.00
CA ILE A 703 17.40 -4.28 35.46
C ILE A 703 15.92 -4.47 35.78
N SER A 704 15.04 -3.73 35.11
CA SER A 704 13.58 -3.87 35.25
C SER A 704 13.13 -5.32 34.97
N TRP A 705 13.56 -5.88 33.84
CA TRP A 705 13.19 -7.24 33.42
C TRP A 705 13.81 -8.32 34.29
N LEU A 706 15.06 -8.14 34.76
CA LEU A 706 15.70 -9.10 35.67
C LEU A 706 14.99 -9.17 37.02
N ARG A 707 14.47 -8.03 37.52
CA ARG A 707 13.72 -7.95 38.79
C ARG A 707 12.27 -8.40 38.65
N THR A 708 11.60 -8.01 37.57
CA THR A 708 10.20 -8.33 37.28
C THR A 708 10.12 -9.20 36.03
N SER A 709 10.64 -10.41 36.16
CA SER A 709 10.77 -11.34 35.04
C SER A 709 9.45 -12.04 34.70
N ARG A 710 9.32 -12.45 33.44
CA ARG A 710 8.16 -13.16 32.88
C ARG A 710 8.63 -14.44 32.18
N ASP A 711 7.70 -15.38 32.01
CA ASP A 711 7.96 -16.66 31.36
C ASP A 711 8.36 -16.54 29.88
N ASP A 712 7.91 -15.47 29.23
CA ASP A 712 8.22 -15.15 27.84
C ASP A 712 9.50 -14.31 27.67
N PHE A 713 10.17 -13.90 28.76
CA PHE A 713 11.45 -13.20 28.66
C PHE A 713 12.61 -14.18 28.48
N VAL A 714 13.53 -13.83 27.59
CA VAL A 714 14.73 -14.60 27.30
C VAL A 714 15.96 -13.72 27.40
N TYR A 715 16.99 -14.23 28.07
CA TYR A 715 18.28 -13.57 28.19
C TYR A 715 19.36 -14.47 27.61
N VAL A 716 20.19 -13.92 26.74
CA VAL A 716 21.37 -14.59 26.22
C VAL A 716 22.61 -13.90 26.77
N VAL A 717 23.30 -14.60 27.66
CA VAL A 717 24.52 -14.10 28.31
C VAL A 717 25.70 -14.67 27.55
N VAL A 718 26.58 -13.80 27.08
CA VAL A 718 27.81 -14.19 26.38
C VAL A 718 29.00 -13.85 27.25
N ARG A 719 29.82 -14.86 27.53
CA ARG A 719 31.03 -14.75 28.36
C ARG A 719 32.28 -15.07 27.55
N LEU A 720 33.38 -14.44 27.90
CA LEU A 720 34.71 -14.78 27.42
C LEU A 720 35.63 -14.93 28.63
N GLU A 721 36.25 -16.10 28.77
CA GLU A 721 37.15 -16.42 29.90
C GLU A 721 36.50 -16.20 31.29
N GLY A 722 35.17 -16.36 31.39
CA GLY A 722 34.39 -16.22 32.63
C GLY A 722 33.82 -14.81 32.88
N GLU A 723 34.25 -13.80 32.12
CA GLU A 723 33.71 -12.44 32.20
C GLU A 723 32.48 -12.29 31.29
N VAL A 724 31.42 -11.62 31.77
CA VAL A 724 30.25 -11.30 30.95
C VAL A 724 30.61 -10.16 30.00
N ILE A 725 30.46 -10.41 28.69
CA ILE A 725 30.78 -9.46 27.63
C ILE A 725 29.52 -8.80 27.09
N SER A 726 28.44 -9.58 26.92
CA SER A 726 27.18 -9.09 26.37
C SER A 726 25.97 -9.79 26.97
N LEU A 727 24.87 -9.05 27.09
CA LEU A 727 23.54 -9.51 27.46
C LEU A 727 22.57 -9.13 26.33
N THR A 728 21.99 -10.11 25.66
CA THR A 728 20.89 -9.89 24.70
C THR A 728 19.56 -10.27 25.33
N MET A 729 18.57 -9.39 25.21
CA MET A 729 17.20 -9.59 25.68
C MET A 729 16.27 -9.89 24.50
N ALA A 730 15.42 -10.89 24.66
CA ALA A 730 14.43 -11.29 23.68
C ALA A 730 13.11 -11.68 24.36
N VAL A 731 12.04 -11.74 23.58
CA VAL A 731 10.69 -12.06 24.03
C VAL A 731 10.06 -13.10 23.13
N ASP A 732 9.52 -14.16 23.73
CA ASP A 732 8.68 -15.13 23.04
C ASP A 732 7.31 -14.47 22.74
N ILE A 733 7.11 -14.02 21.51
CA ILE A 733 5.93 -13.22 21.12
C ILE A 733 4.71 -14.12 20.98
N ASN A 734 4.87 -15.23 20.26
CA ASN A 734 3.80 -16.16 19.93
C ASN A 734 4.37 -17.51 19.50
N ILE A 735 3.51 -18.45 19.10
CA ILE A 735 3.93 -19.80 18.68
C ILE A 735 4.98 -19.83 17.56
N ASN A 736 5.05 -18.82 16.70
CA ASN A 736 5.95 -18.77 15.55
C ASN A 736 7.15 -17.85 15.76
N ASP A 737 6.94 -16.70 16.41
CA ASP A 737 7.87 -15.56 16.37
C ASP A 737 8.51 -15.29 17.73
N VAL A 738 9.78 -14.92 17.69
CA VAL A 738 10.54 -14.43 18.84
C VAL A 738 11.10 -13.06 18.51
N GLY A 739 10.86 -12.07 19.36
CA GLY A 739 11.35 -10.70 19.18
C GLY A 739 12.67 -10.47 19.88
N VAL A 740 13.67 -9.96 19.17
CA VAL A 740 14.87 -9.38 19.80
C VAL A 740 14.49 -8.00 20.31
N ALA A 741 14.60 -7.81 21.62
CA ALA A 741 14.14 -6.60 22.30
C ALA A 741 15.27 -5.60 22.52
N GLY A 742 16.48 -6.07 22.86
CA GLY A 742 17.63 -5.19 23.07
C GLY A 742 18.91 -5.97 23.32
N SER A 743 20.03 -5.27 23.30
CA SER A 743 21.33 -5.85 23.64
C SER A 743 22.21 -4.83 24.34
N LEU A 744 22.92 -5.28 25.37
CA LEU A 744 23.79 -4.50 26.22
C LEU A 744 25.17 -5.14 26.23
N THR A 745 26.20 -4.34 25.99
CA THR A 745 27.60 -4.78 26.01
C THR A 745 28.30 -4.19 27.24
N ASN A 746 29.35 -4.87 27.72
CA ASN A 746 30.19 -4.37 28.80
C ASN A 746 30.71 -2.96 28.47
N PRO A 747 30.52 -1.96 29.35
CA PRO A 747 30.94 -0.57 29.13
C PRO A 747 32.40 -0.41 28.70
N ASP A 748 33.31 -1.27 29.16
CA ASP A 748 34.74 -1.17 28.83
C ASP A 748 35.01 -1.31 27.32
N TYR A 749 34.14 -2.03 26.59
CA TYR A 749 34.24 -2.23 25.14
C TYR A 749 33.42 -1.24 24.32
N VAL A 750 32.54 -0.46 24.96
CA VAL A 750 31.66 0.51 24.30
C VAL A 750 32.18 1.94 24.47
N ILE A 751 32.59 2.29 25.70
CA ILE A 751 33.12 3.62 26.04
C ILE A 751 34.52 3.80 25.45
N THR A 752 35.32 2.72 25.45
CA THR A 752 36.68 2.71 24.91
C THR A 752 36.84 1.63 23.83
N PRO A 753 36.16 1.76 22.68
CA PRO A 753 36.07 0.67 21.70
C PRO A 753 37.40 0.39 20.97
N ASN A 754 38.33 1.34 21.05
CA ASN A 754 39.69 1.24 20.50
C ASN A 754 40.76 0.83 21.54
N ALA A 755 40.36 0.51 22.78
CA ALA A 755 41.31 0.06 23.80
C ALA A 755 41.89 -1.32 23.48
N GLU A 756 43.15 -1.52 23.89
CA GLU A 756 43.81 -2.81 23.78
C GLU A 756 43.07 -3.86 24.63
N GLY A 757 42.84 -5.05 24.07
CA GLY A 757 42.03 -6.09 24.71
C GLY A 757 40.51 -5.94 24.52
N ALA A 758 40.04 -4.92 23.81
CA ALA A 758 38.61 -4.80 23.49
C ALA A 758 38.12 -6.02 22.70
N VAL A 759 36.92 -6.50 23.02
CA VAL A 759 36.34 -7.73 22.47
C VAL A 759 35.18 -7.40 21.54
N ARG A 760 35.14 -8.04 20.36
CA ARG A 760 34.02 -7.98 19.41
C ARG A 760 33.47 -9.35 19.07
N GLY A 761 32.19 -9.35 18.66
CA GLY A 761 31.49 -10.54 18.15
C GLY A 761 30.53 -11.18 19.15
N ALA A 762 30.50 -10.70 20.39
CA ALA A 762 29.62 -11.23 21.43
C ALA A 762 28.13 -11.06 21.06
N GLY A 763 27.70 -9.91 20.54
CA GLY A 763 26.32 -9.70 20.08
C GLY A 763 25.91 -10.64 18.94
N THR A 764 26.82 -10.90 17.99
CA THR A 764 26.59 -11.87 16.90
C THR A 764 26.48 -13.29 17.46
N ALA A 765 27.35 -13.68 18.39
CA ALA A 765 27.27 -14.96 19.09
C ALA A 765 25.92 -15.14 19.81
N ALA A 766 25.44 -14.08 20.49
CA ALA A 766 24.17 -14.09 21.20
C ALA A 766 22.98 -14.37 20.26
N ILE A 767 22.89 -13.67 19.12
CA ILE A 767 21.78 -13.87 18.17
C ILE A 767 21.85 -15.25 17.51
N ARG A 768 23.05 -15.74 17.17
CA ARG A 768 23.19 -17.09 16.62
C ARG A 768 22.72 -18.16 17.61
N ALA A 769 23.10 -18.02 18.89
CA ALA A 769 22.63 -18.92 19.94
C ALA A 769 21.12 -18.81 20.19
N LEU A 770 20.57 -17.59 20.15
CA LEU A 770 19.13 -17.35 20.27
C LEU A 770 18.36 -18.02 19.13
N ALA A 771 18.83 -17.86 17.89
CA ALA A 771 18.25 -18.48 16.70
C ALA A 771 18.28 -20.02 16.80
N ASP A 772 19.41 -20.60 17.20
CA ASP A 772 19.53 -22.05 17.38
C ASP A 772 18.63 -22.58 18.51
N HIS A 773 18.57 -21.89 19.66
CA HIS A 773 17.70 -22.25 20.77
C HIS A 773 16.22 -22.31 20.36
N PHE A 774 15.75 -21.29 19.66
CA PHE A 774 14.35 -21.20 19.28
C PHE A 774 13.99 -22.04 18.05
N LYS A 775 14.94 -22.29 17.15
CA LYS A 775 14.81 -23.33 16.13
C LYS A 775 14.50 -24.68 16.79
N ARG A 776 15.26 -25.06 17.82
CA ARG A 776 15.04 -26.32 18.57
C ARG A 776 13.69 -26.36 19.31
N LYS A 777 13.17 -25.20 19.72
CA LYS A 777 11.81 -25.05 20.28
C LYS A 777 10.70 -25.01 19.22
N GLY A 778 11.01 -25.15 17.93
CA GLY A 778 10.03 -25.19 16.84
C GLY A 778 9.50 -23.83 16.41
N LYS A 779 10.16 -22.73 16.78
CA LYS A 779 9.85 -21.39 16.26
C LYS A 779 10.27 -21.29 14.80
N ILE A 780 9.63 -20.37 14.08
CA ILE A 780 9.77 -20.22 12.63
C ILE A 780 10.61 -18.99 12.28
N SER A 781 10.53 -17.93 13.09
CA SER A 781 11.35 -16.74 12.87
C SER A 781 11.88 -16.10 14.14
N LEU A 782 13.03 -15.46 13.98
CA LEU A 782 13.49 -14.40 14.85
C LEU A 782 13.14 -13.07 14.19
N VAL A 783 12.59 -12.12 14.95
CA VAL A 783 12.13 -10.82 14.43
C VAL A 783 12.73 -9.65 15.19
N SER A 784 12.89 -8.52 14.50
CA SER A 784 13.30 -7.24 15.09
C SER A 784 12.49 -6.12 14.46
N SER A 785 11.97 -5.22 15.28
CA SER A 785 11.22 -4.05 14.84
C SER A 785 12.09 -2.81 15.02
N VAL A 786 12.20 -1.99 13.97
CA VAL A 786 13.07 -0.82 13.95
C VAL A 786 12.32 0.38 13.41
N ILE A 787 12.35 1.47 14.18
CA ILE A 787 11.86 2.77 13.75
C ILE A 787 13.01 3.49 13.07
N SER A 788 12.79 4.11 11.91
CA SER A 788 13.79 4.96 11.26
C SER A 788 13.16 5.84 10.20
N GLN A 789 13.92 6.76 9.60
CA GLN A 789 13.47 7.47 8.41
C GLN A 789 13.20 6.51 7.23
N PRO A 790 12.28 6.86 6.29
CA PRO A 790 11.92 5.99 5.16
C PRO A 790 13.12 5.54 4.32
N SER A 791 14.02 6.48 4.00
CA SER A 791 15.20 6.20 3.17
C SER A 791 16.19 5.25 3.87
N ALA A 792 16.38 5.43 5.19
CA ALA A 792 17.18 4.56 6.04
C ALA A 792 16.59 3.14 6.11
N ILE A 793 15.27 3.01 6.28
CA ILE A 793 14.60 1.71 6.40
C ILE A 793 14.81 0.84 5.15
N VAL A 794 14.77 1.42 3.95
CA VAL A 794 14.89 0.64 2.70
C VAL A 794 16.35 0.39 2.32
N LYS A 795 17.21 1.40 2.45
CA LYS A 795 18.58 1.35 1.91
C LYS A 795 19.57 0.72 2.87
N LYS A 796 19.32 0.77 4.18
CA LYS A 796 20.24 0.27 5.19
C LYS A 796 19.79 -1.12 5.63
N LYS A 797 20.75 -2.00 5.85
CA LYS A 797 20.50 -3.32 6.47
C LYS A 797 20.28 -3.12 7.97
N VAL A 798 19.20 -2.44 8.36
CA VAL A 798 18.89 -2.01 9.75
C VAL A 798 18.40 -3.17 10.63
N GLY A 799 18.35 -4.41 10.12
CA GLY A 799 17.90 -5.59 10.87
C GLY A 799 18.88 -6.05 11.94
N PHE A 800 19.12 -7.36 12.08
CA PHE A 800 20.07 -7.96 13.05
C PHE A 800 21.55 -7.55 12.89
N ARG A 801 21.81 -6.42 12.22
CA ARG A 801 23.13 -5.83 12.06
C ARG A 801 23.50 -5.12 13.36
N PHE A 802 24.26 -5.81 14.20
CA PHE A 802 25.12 -5.08 15.13
C PHE A 802 26.07 -4.24 14.27
N ILE A 803 26.11 -2.93 14.54
CA ILE A 803 27.22 -2.07 14.15
C ILE A 803 28.47 -2.90 14.42
N GLU A 804 29.38 -3.04 13.45
CA GLU A 804 30.69 -3.62 13.72
C GLU A 804 31.28 -2.79 14.86
N GLU A 805 31.13 -3.26 16.12
CA GLU A 805 31.18 -2.45 17.34
C GLU A 805 32.40 -1.52 17.27
N LEU A 806 32.21 -0.24 16.90
CA LEU A 806 33.15 0.59 16.11
C LEU A 806 34.64 0.47 16.37
#